data_AF-A0A644UCT7-F1
#
_entry.id   AF-A0A644UCT7-F1
#
_cell.length_a   1.000
_cell.length_b   1.000
_cell.length_c   1.000
_cell.angle_alpha   90.00
_cell.angle_beta   90.00
_cell.angle_gamma   90.00
#
_symmetry.space_group_name_H-M   'P 1'
#
loop_
_entity.id
_entity.type
_entity.pdbx_description
1 polymer ?
#
loop_
_entity_poly.entity_id
_entity_poly.type
_entity_poly.pdbx_seq_one_letter_code
_entity_poly.pdbx_strand_id
1 'polypeptide(L)'
;MERTEFLPYSKQYLQINYSILLLCVILPLQFINFSGFSQNNWPCGIHDSLHIQGYDMMYYGADNSSNTWLEKYRTPGHWIPTDNTPVKTILVNWIICQKDDGTGGWVDSPGFRAGVDSMFTYLNEWYSNSHPKEYTLTCEPIIDYITDTKVRFELNEIIFIRNTTLHRTLNGDLVIQYLEQHHPGYKKAMSHIFTMPDPQPSYWGYYAVNQTFDQSYVLTAHSMYWPFVVYHDHIHHIAHEYGHALGLHHTYDSEYRQISHYDFLDDIFGLCAEHSCTCNPPQGNVCYLTHNCFWQYQPGPYPLMAGMPNPRYISPKYAGRMHRALSLYKNIFKVNNLPMHKYVKERGSYINPLYITEDETWDFAIKLYQDIHVESGTTLTITNEVKMPVGGRIVVKPGAKLIIDGASITSAHDYPWQGIEVWGNSAQHQWPNSNGTYMQGYVELNNAVIENAVCALNLWKPGDYTKTGGIAYSTKTIFRNNEKSVHALVYRNFHPTNIKEMEYNSWFDNCTFEITKDYHGIHTFYKHVDLNQVNGMKFKGCDFNLSPEANNVSDYNQAIAAYSAGFKVEARCEGLTSPCNDWDRSTFNGFRVGVYAGNSGVNNNSYLINRALFTGNSIGVLSNNVDNAIVINSEFYSAKNQYNWEDCTYGIFVESGAGFTFEDNKFFKQAGAPLSNYIGIGAFNCETVSDIYKNEFTGLTAGNYAYGKNYPDFLYQGLEYICNINTGNWADFYVKGKEDDFFSGIQSKQGSTLMPARNQFSPTGATWHFYNETKNLIGYYYCQSCPGHYPAYVENVTREPVSVSSNCLSHYGSETPSTSIVLSTASKLTMETAFAFADMDFNSVKVLYNDLKDGGSTAGTISDISQALPSDMMELRARLLGDSPHLTTEVLKLVADRTDVFTEAAIFDILAANPDELKKEELMKYLEEKENPLPDYMISILKQVAEGTSYRTVLEMEMAKYSHDRSRAAGDMIRSILNDEELDVAQLRLWLTNLGGIEAERQIIASYAHAGDFTLALALAETLPQTYQLAGDDLTGHNQFVSVLQMQQNLVNSGRNIDQLTQSEQDQLRIIAEADNAVSAPMAKAILESFYGAEFSRCKPIDGTSSYKSQPATPNQLAVAYGLSITVKPNPAKEWAAFDYTLPEGVETASLEIVDANGKHVETIALKGNRGQQLIDTRTWIAGQYIYTLNVAGFTQSGKLVVVK
;
A
#
# COMPACT_ATOMS: atom_id res chain seq x y z
N MET A 1 -19.65 -48.73 -21.77
CA MET A 1 -20.28 -48.64 -20.44
C MET A 1 -20.40 -47.15 -20.17
N GLU A 2 -21.50 -46.54 -20.63
CA GLU A 2 -22.80 -46.42 -19.93
C GLU A 2 -22.80 -45.20 -18.99
N ARG A 3 -23.56 -44.12 -19.30
CA ARG A 3 -24.99 -43.85 -18.95
C ARG A 3 -25.06 -43.02 -17.64
N THR A 4 -26.04 -42.15 -17.35
CA THR A 4 -27.27 -41.61 -18.00
C THR A 4 -27.65 -40.34 -17.21
N GLU A 5 -28.34 -39.30 -17.69
CA GLU A 5 -28.81 -38.80 -19.01
C GLU A 5 -28.95 -37.25 -18.80
N PHE A 6 -29.52 -36.33 -19.60
CA PHE A 6 -30.44 -36.31 -20.75
C PHE A 6 -30.06 -35.14 -21.69
N LEU A 7 -30.88 -34.82 -22.72
CA LEU A 7 -30.57 -33.86 -23.78
C LEU A 7 -31.83 -33.07 -24.27
N PRO A 8 -31.65 -31.93 -24.97
CA PRO A 8 -32.72 -31.20 -25.68
C PRO A 8 -33.01 -31.82 -27.07
N TYR A 9 -33.78 -31.15 -27.95
CA TYR A 9 -33.33 -30.80 -29.33
C TYR A 9 -34.36 -29.92 -30.10
N SER A 10 -33.93 -29.39 -31.25
CA SER A 10 -34.69 -28.58 -32.21
C SER A 10 -35.18 -29.39 -33.42
N LYS A 11 -36.09 -28.80 -34.24
CA LYS A 11 -35.98 -28.77 -35.73
C LYS A 11 -37.08 -27.97 -36.44
N GLN A 12 -36.97 -27.86 -37.77
CA GLN A 12 -37.70 -26.94 -38.65
C GLN A 12 -38.27 -27.69 -39.89
N TYR A 13 -39.35 -27.13 -40.47
CA TYR A 13 -39.88 -27.33 -41.83
C TYR A 13 -40.62 -28.63 -42.29
N LEU A 14 -41.95 -28.46 -42.46
CA LEU A 14 -42.70 -28.51 -43.74
C LEU A 14 -43.14 -29.85 -44.38
N GLN A 15 -44.45 -30.18 -44.34
CA GLN A 15 -45.28 -30.34 -45.56
C GLN A 15 -46.82 -30.38 -45.35
N ILE A 16 -47.50 -29.93 -46.40
CA ILE A 16 -48.92 -29.56 -46.61
C ILE A 16 -49.90 -30.76 -46.72
N ASN A 17 -51.16 -30.63 -46.24
CA ASN A 17 -52.38 -30.91 -47.04
C ASN A 17 -53.73 -30.44 -46.46
N TYR A 18 -54.73 -30.31 -47.35
CA TYR A 18 -56.01 -29.58 -47.23
C TYR A 18 -57.14 -30.24 -46.38
N SER A 19 -58.06 -29.42 -45.83
CA SER A 19 -59.46 -29.31 -46.34
C SER A 19 -60.43 -28.37 -45.57
N ILE A 20 -60.99 -27.39 -46.29
CA ILE A 20 -62.41 -26.97 -46.36
C ILE A 20 -63.20 -26.79 -45.03
N LEU A 21 -63.55 -25.53 -44.70
CA LEU A 21 -64.91 -25.00 -44.97
C LEU A 21 -64.94 -23.46 -45.01
N LEU A 22 -65.91 -22.90 -45.74
CA LEU A 22 -66.05 -21.46 -46.01
C LEU A 22 -67.49 -21.01 -45.70
N LEU A 23 -67.68 -19.86 -45.07
CA LEU A 23 -68.92 -19.07 -45.20
C LEU A 23 -68.72 -17.64 -44.70
N CYS A 24 -69.03 -16.65 -45.55
CA CYS A 24 -68.93 -15.23 -45.23
C CYS A 24 -70.28 -14.68 -44.76
N VAL A 25 -70.27 -13.78 -43.79
CA VAL A 25 -71.29 -12.73 -43.65
C VAL A 25 -70.58 -11.41 -43.37
N ILE A 26 -70.82 -10.42 -44.23
CA ILE A 26 -70.45 -9.02 -44.02
C ILE A 26 -71.65 -8.32 -43.38
N LEU A 27 -71.43 -7.42 -42.41
CA LEU A 27 -72.15 -6.15 -42.18
C LEU A 27 -71.42 -5.38 -41.03
N PRO A 28 -71.61 -4.06 -40.86
CA PRO A 28 -70.54 -3.19 -40.38
C PRO A 28 -70.60 -2.83 -38.89
N LEU A 29 -69.42 -2.54 -38.32
CA LEU A 29 -69.31 -1.71 -37.12
C LEU A 29 -69.63 -0.25 -37.49
N GLN A 30 -70.62 0.32 -36.82
CA GLN A 30 -71.09 1.68 -37.08
C GLN A 30 -70.13 2.71 -36.47
N PHE A 31 -69.77 3.74 -37.24
CA PHE A 31 -69.27 5.00 -36.68
C PHE A 31 -70.38 5.65 -35.87
N ILE A 32 -70.31 5.56 -34.54
CA ILE A 32 -71.15 6.38 -33.66
C ILE A 32 -70.47 7.73 -33.48
N ASN A 33 -70.92 8.73 -34.25
CA ASN A 33 -70.55 10.11 -34.06
C ASN A 33 -71.11 10.64 -32.74
N PHE A 34 -70.31 10.61 -31.67
CA PHE A 34 -70.58 11.42 -30.48
C PHE A 34 -70.11 12.86 -30.72
N SER A 35 -70.89 13.60 -31.51
CA SER A 35 -70.76 15.05 -31.64
C SER A 35 -71.36 15.74 -30.39
N GLY A 36 -70.55 15.98 -29.37
CA GLY A 36 -70.94 16.74 -28.19
C GLY A 36 -69.92 16.66 -27.05
N PHE A 37 -69.54 17.81 -26.50
CA PHE A 37 -68.63 17.96 -25.34
C PHE A 37 -67.17 17.52 -25.51
N SER A 38 -66.47 18.09 -26.48
CA SER A 38 -65.04 18.35 -26.33
C SER A 38 -64.83 19.44 -25.26
N GLN A 39 -64.20 19.13 -24.12
CA GLN A 39 -63.84 20.14 -23.10
C GLN A 39 -62.48 20.82 -23.39
N ASN A 40 -62.19 21.05 -24.68
CA ASN A 40 -60.97 21.69 -25.13
C ASN A 40 -61.08 23.20 -24.88
N ASN A 41 -60.70 23.67 -23.68
CA ASN A 41 -60.30 25.06 -23.34
C ASN A 41 -60.06 25.22 -21.81
N TRP A 42 -59.30 24.33 -21.19
CA TRP A 42 -58.79 24.53 -19.82
C TRP A 42 -57.30 24.91 -19.88
N PRO A 43 -56.88 26.06 -19.33
CA PRO A 43 -55.48 26.45 -19.36
C PRO A 43 -54.64 25.60 -18.40
N CYS A 44 -53.37 25.41 -18.73
CA CYS A 44 -52.34 25.01 -17.76
C CYS A 44 -52.08 26.13 -16.73
N GLY A 45 -51.40 25.81 -15.63
CA GLY A 45 -51.13 26.77 -14.57
C GLY A 45 -50.18 27.89 -15.02
N ILE A 46 -50.66 29.14 -15.11
CA ILE A 46 -49.86 30.33 -15.50
C ILE A 46 -48.91 30.80 -14.36
N HIS A 47 -48.36 29.84 -13.61
CA HIS A 47 -47.53 30.07 -12.43
C HIS A 47 -46.07 30.45 -12.75
N ASP A 48 -45.68 30.48 -14.04
CA ASP A 48 -44.50 31.19 -14.57
C ASP A 48 -44.34 32.61 -13.96
N SER A 49 -45.44 33.25 -13.57
CA SER A 49 -45.50 34.64 -13.10
C SER A 49 -45.27 34.85 -11.59
N LEU A 50 -45.50 33.83 -10.74
CA LEU A 50 -45.67 34.04 -9.28
C LEU A 50 -44.41 33.79 -8.41
N HIS A 51 -43.29 33.39 -9.02
CA HIS A 51 -41.98 33.34 -8.34
C HIS A 51 -40.92 34.30 -8.91
N ILE A 52 -41.27 35.10 -9.93
CA ILE A 52 -40.36 36.08 -10.56
C ILE A 52 -40.54 37.50 -9.99
N GLN A 53 -41.65 37.79 -9.29
CA GLN A 53 -41.86 39.07 -8.59
C GLN A 53 -41.46 38.99 -7.11
N GLY A 54 -40.20 39.29 -6.80
CA GLY A 54 -39.74 39.51 -5.42
C GLY A 54 -38.29 39.13 -5.15
N TYR A 55 -37.72 38.25 -5.96
CA TYR A 55 -36.29 37.94 -5.97
C TYR A 55 -35.63 38.65 -7.15
N ASP A 56 -34.52 39.35 -6.88
CA ASP A 56 -33.51 39.54 -7.92
C ASP A 56 -33.12 38.15 -8.44
N MET A 57 -33.02 37.99 -9.76
CA MET A 57 -32.42 36.79 -10.33
C MET A 57 -30.92 36.82 -10.02
N MET A 58 -30.54 36.27 -8.86
CA MET A 58 -29.19 35.79 -8.63
C MET A 58 -28.89 34.77 -9.73
N TYR A 59 -28.13 35.21 -10.74
CA TYR A 59 -27.56 34.36 -11.77
C TYR A 59 -26.66 33.32 -11.09
N TYR A 60 -27.19 32.13 -10.83
CA TYR A 60 -26.45 30.95 -10.34
C TYR A 60 -25.58 30.33 -11.46
N GLY A 61 -24.84 31.19 -12.15
CA GLY A 61 -24.03 30.94 -13.35
C GLY A 61 -23.49 32.26 -13.91
N ALA A 62 -23.29 33.28 -13.07
CA ALA A 62 -22.75 34.59 -13.47
C ALA A 62 -21.27 34.52 -13.89
N ASP A 63 -20.55 33.49 -13.42
CA ASP A 63 -19.12 33.30 -13.65
C ASP A 63 -18.82 32.48 -14.92
N ASN A 64 -19.81 31.73 -15.44
CA ASN A 64 -19.69 30.92 -16.65
C ASN A 64 -19.45 31.83 -17.88
N SER A 65 -18.23 31.87 -18.37
CA SER A 65 -17.72 32.87 -19.32
C SER A 65 -16.83 32.30 -20.44
N SER A 66 -16.53 31.00 -20.42
CA SER A 66 -15.77 30.32 -21.48
C SER A 66 -16.48 30.35 -22.84
N ASN A 67 -15.71 30.38 -23.95
CA ASN A 67 -16.28 30.24 -25.29
C ASN A 67 -17.03 28.91 -25.44
N THR A 68 -16.49 27.83 -24.84
CA THR A 68 -17.13 26.51 -24.78
C THR A 68 -18.53 26.58 -24.14
N TRP A 69 -18.71 27.30 -23.03
CA TRP A 69 -20.04 27.60 -22.48
C TRP A 69 -20.89 28.44 -23.44
N LEU A 70 -20.34 29.57 -23.89
CA LEU A 70 -21.07 30.65 -24.57
C LEU A 70 -21.54 30.29 -25.99
N GLU A 71 -20.78 29.45 -26.70
CA GLU A 71 -20.99 29.15 -28.12
C GLU A 71 -21.50 27.72 -28.34
N LYS A 72 -21.14 26.78 -27.45
CA LYS A 72 -21.45 25.34 -27.57
C LYS A 72 -22.48 24.92 -26.51
N TYR A 73 -22.08 24.72 -25.25
CA TYR A 73 -22.88 23.96 -24.28
C TYR A 73 -24.16 24.65 -23.78
N ARG A 74 -24.24 25.99 -23.68
CA ARG A 74 -25.50 26.64 -23.28
C ARG A 74 -26.60 26.59 -24.35
N THR A 75 -26.21 26.42 -25.63
CA THR A 75 -27.15 26.45 -26.76
C THR A 75 -27.97 25.15 -26.80
N PRO A 76 -29.27 25.17 -27.13
CA PRO A 76 -30.04 23.92 -27.26
C PRO A 76 -29.63 23.14 -28.52
N GLY A 77 -29.03 23.80 -29.52
CA GLY A 77 -28.58 23.20 -30.78
C GLY A 77 -27.50 22.13 -30.61
N HIS A 78 -26.57 22.32 -29.66
CA HIS A 78 -25.52 21.35 -29.36
C HIS A 78 -26.07 20.00 -28.84
N TRP A 79 -27.24 20.02 -28.21
CA TRP A 79 -27.84 18.86 -27.54
C TRP A 79 -28.93 18.16 -28.35
N ILE A 80 -29.16 18.56 -29.60
CA ILE A 80 -30.15 17.90 -30.48
C ILE A 80 -29.80 16.41 -30.60
N PRO A 81 -30.72 15.49 -30.27
CA PRO A 81 -30.43 14.07 -30.28
C PRO A 81 -30.19 13.54 -31.69
N THR A 82 -29.26 12.61 -31.79
CA THR A 82 -28.92 11.82 -32.98
C THR A 82 -29.21 10.34 -32.72
N ASP A 83 -29.05 9.47 -33.73
CA ASP A 83 -29.11 8.01 -33.51
C ASP A 83 -28.02 7.49 -32.56
N ASN A 84 -26.90 8.23 -32.41
CA ASN A 84 -25.85 7.91 -31.46
C ASN A 84 -26.12 8.45 -30.04
N THR A 85 -27.10 9.35 -29.86
CA THR A 85 -27.41 9.97 -28.57
C THR A 85 -28.13 8.98 -27.65
N PRO A 86 -27.65 8.75 -26.42
CA PRO A 86 -28.27 7.78 -25.52
C PRO A 86 -29.70 8.11 -25.09
N VAL A 87 -30.48 7.05 -24.84
CA VAL A 87 -31.86 7.15 -24.36
C VAL A 87 -31.87 7.36 -22.84
N LYS A 88 -32.15 8.60 -22.41
CA LYS A 88 -32.28 8.98 -20.99
C LYS A 88 -33.68 8.61 -20.48
N THR A 89 -33.78 7.63 -19.59
CA THR A 89 -35.07 7.22 -18.99
C THR A 89 -35.25 7.84 -17.61
N ILE A 90 -36.32 8.61 -17.40
CA ILE A 90 -36.68 9.24 -16.12
C ILE A 90 -37.54 8.28 -15.28
N LEU A 91 -37.12 8.03 -14.05
CA LEU A 91 -37.91 7.33 -13.03
C LEU A 91 -38.99 8.26 -12.46
N VAL A 92 -40.22 7.76 -12.35
CA VAL A 92 -41.36 8.52 -11.81
C VAL A 92 -42.17 7.69 -10.81
N ASN A 93 -42.50 8.30 -9.67
CA ASN A 93 -43.45 7.76 -8.68
C ASN A 93 -44.85 8.31 -8.95
N TRP A 94 -45.88 7.47 -8.86
CA TRP A 94 -47.28 7.93 -8.90
C TRP A 94 -47.85 8.02 -7.48
N ILE A 95 -48.10 9.25 -7.01
CA ILE A 95 -48.54 9.57 -5.65
C ILE A 95 -50.03 9.87 -5.67
N ILE A 96 -50.84 8.90 -5.25
CA ILE A 96 -52.31 8.95 -5.32
C ILE A 96 -52.86 9.43 -3.98
N CYS A 97 -53.29 10.69 -3.88
CA CYS A 97 -53.87 11.24 -2.66
C CYS A 97 -55.39 10.91 -2.57
N GLN A 98 -55.75 9.98 -1.69
CA GLN A 98 -57.11 9.59 -1.33
C GLN A 98 -57.60 10.29 -0.05
N LYS A 99 -58.90 10.30 0.18
CA LYS A 99 -59.49 10.64 1.49
C LYS A 99 -59.07 9.62 2.56
N ASP A 100 -59.31 9.97 3.83
CA ASP A 100 -58.96 9.12 4.98
C ASP A 100 -59.66 7.73 4.92
N ASP A 101 -60.86 7.69 4.35
CA ASP A 101 -61.64 6.46 4.12
C ASP A 101 -61.17 5.62 2.91
N GLY A 102 -60.16 6.09 2.18
CA GLY A 102 -59.66 5.47 0.95
C GLY A 102 -60.49 5.75 -0.31
N THR A 103 -61.49 6.62 -0.24
CA THR A 103 -62.32 7.02 -1.40
C THR A 103 -61.81 8.29 -2.08
N GLY A 104 -62.46 8.67 -3.20
CA GLY A 104 -62.23 9.93 -3.89
C GLY A 104 -61.15 9.91 -4.98
N GLY A 105 -60.36 8.85 -5.09
CA GLY A 105 -59.40 8.66 -6.18
C GLY A 105 -59.36 7.21 -6.65
N TRP A 106 -58.40 6.88 -7.52
CA TRP A 106 -58.17 5.50 -7.95
C TRP A 106 -57.81 4.58 -6.78
N VAL A 107 -58.07 3.28 -6.94
CA VAL A 107 -57.77 2.24 -5.94
C VAL A 107 -56.81 1.20 -6.51
N ASP A 108 -55.89 0.72 -5.67
CA ASP A 108 -54.92 -0.29 -6.07
C ASP A 108 -55.63 -1.57 -6.54
N SER A 109 -55.45 -1.89 -7.82
CA SER A 109 -56.08 -3.03 -8.48
C SER A 109 -55.31 -3.40 -9.74
N PRO A 110 -55.39 -4.66 -10.22
CA PRO A 110 -54.69 -5.07 -11.44
C PRO A 110 -55.09 -4.25 -12.68
N GLY A 111 -56.35 -3.84 -12.79
CA GLY A 111 -56.84 -3.00 -13.88
C GLY A 111 -56.32 -1.56 -13.83
N PHE A 112 -56.20 -0.99 -12.63
CA PHE A 112 -55.53 0.30 -12.44
C PHE A 112 -54.04 0.23 -12.81
N ARG A 113 -53.30 -0.76 -12.28
CA ARG A 113 -51.86 -0.93 -12.56
C ARG A 113 -51.58 -1.11 -14.06
N ALA A 114 -52.29 -2.01 -14.73
CA ALA A 114 -52.17 -2.17 -16.18
C ALA A 114 -52.53 -0.90 -16.98
N GLY A 115 -53.42 -0.05 -16.43
CA GLY A 115 -53.70 1.28 -16.95
C GLY A 115 -52.51 2.25 -16.79
N VAL A 116 -51.79 2.21 -15.67
CA VAL A 116 -50.56 3.00 -15.46
C VAL A 116 -49.46 2.53 -16.41
N ASP A 117 -49.24 1.22 -16.54
CA ASP A 117 -48.29 0.64 -17.51
C ASP A 117 -48.60 1.09 -18.95
N SER A 118 -49.90 1.12 -19.30
CA SER A 118 -50.38 1.64 -20.57
C SER A 118 -50.15 3.15 -20.72
N MET A 119 -50.34 3.95 -19.66
CA MET A 119 -50.04 5.38 -19.67
C MET A 119 -48.56 5.64 -19.96
N PHE A 120 -47.62 4.97 -19.27
CA PHE A 120 -46.20 5.10 -19.57
C PHE A 120 -45.85 4.61 -20.98
N THR A 121 -46.56 3.60 -21.52
CA THR A 121 -46.41 3.18 -22.91
C THR A 121 -46.80 4.30 -23.90
N TYR A 122 -47.96 4.94 -23.71
CA TYR A 122 -48.41 6.04 -24.58
C TYR A 122 -47.56 7.31 -24.41
N LEU A 123 -47.13 7.65 -23.20
CA LEU A 123 -46.20 8.78 -22.98
C LEU A 123 -44.88 8.54 -23.71
N ASN A 124 -44.30 7.34 -23.59
CA ASN A 124 -43.08 7.00 -24.32
C ASN A 124 -43.27 7.03 -25.84
N GLU A 125 -44.45 6.65 -26.36
CA GLU A 125 -44.79 6.78 -27.78
C GLU A 125 -44.72 8.24 -28.26
N TRP A 126 -45.24 9.21 -27.48
CA TRP A 126 -45.18 10.64 -27.84
C TRP A 126 -43.73 11.14 -27.90
N TYR A 127 -42.87 10.70 -26.96
CA TYR A 127 -41.45 11.10 -26.93
C TYR A 127 -40.56 10.29 -27.89
N SER A 128 -41.01 9.14 -28.41
CA SER A 128 -40.28 8.31 -29.38
C SER A 128 -40.78 8.40 -30.82
N ASN A 129 -41.92 9.04 -31.04
CA ASN A 129 -42.60 9.17 -32.32
C ASN A 129 -43.28 10.55 -32.41
N SER A 130 -42.43 11.59 -32.31
CA SER A 130 -42.76 12.99 -32.59
C SER A 130 -43.31 13.11 -34.02
N HIS A 131 -44.38 13.87 -34.21
CA HIS A 131 -44.92 14.14 -35.55
C HIS A 131 -44.20 15.32 -36.20
N PRO A 132 -44.03 15.35 -37.53
CA PRO A 132 -43.54 16.54 -38.22
C PRO A 132 -44.55 17.68 -38.09
N LYS A 133 -44.07 18.92 -38.07
CA LYS A 133 -44.93 20.12 -38.17
C LYS A 133 -45.60 20.17 -39.55
N GLU A 134 -46.88 20.56 -39.58
CA GLU A 134 -47.65 20.73 -40.81
C GLU A 134 -47.66 22.19 -41.33
N TYR A 135 -46.82 23.07 -40.74
CA TYR A 135 -46.62 24.45 -41.18
C TYR A 135 -45.16 24.72 -41.59
N THR A 136 -44.97 25.71 -42.48
CA THR A 136 -43.66 26.06 -43.05
C THR A 136 -43.43 27.57 -43.03
N LEU A 137 -42.24 27.99 -42.61
CA LEU A 137 -41.83 29.41 -42.57
C LEU A 137 -40.86 29.76 -43.71
N THR A 138 -40.64 31.05 -43.96
CA THR A 138 -39.74 31.55 -45.03
C THR A 138 -38.25 31.44 -44.65
N CYS A 139 -37.97 30.94 -43.44
CA CYS A 139 -36.76 31.25 -42.68
C CYS A 139 -36.43 30.15 -41.67
N GLU A 140 -36.74 28.91 -42.05
CA GLU A 140 -36.51 27.69 -41.27
C GLU A 140 -35.01 27.40 -41.10
N PRO A 141 -34.59 26.77 -39.98
CA PRO A 141 -33.25 26.21 -39.85
C PRO A 141 -33.06 24.97 -40.73
N ILE A 142 -31.81 24.54 -40.91
CA ILE A 142 -31.44 23.37 -41.73
C ILE A 142 -31.95 22.04 -41.12
N ILE A 143 -32.22 22.01 -39.81
CA ILE A 143 -32.79 20.88 -39.09
C ILE A 143 -34.00 21.40 -38.31
N ASP A 144 -35.20 21.02 -38.75
CA ASP A 144 -36.48 21.45 -38.19
C ASP A 144 -37.34 20.28 -37.66
N TYR A 145 -36.88 19.04 -37.82
CA TYR A 145 -37.60 17.84 -37.40
C TYR A 145 -36.68 16.74 -36.84
N ILE A 146 -37.20 16.02 -35.83
CA ILE A 146 -36.66 14.77 -35.28
C ILE A 146 -37.82 13.82 -34.98
N THR A 147 -37.62 12.50 -35.18
CA THR A 147 -38.62 11.46 -34.85
C THR A 147 -38.62 11.10 -33.37
N ASP A 148 -37.45 11.06 -32.74
CA ASP A 148 -37.22 10.51 -31.40
C ASP A 148 -36.41 11.49 -30.54
N THR A 149 -36.96 11.90 -29.40
CA THR A 149 -36.30 12.80 -28.45
C THR A 149 -35.13 12.16 -27.69
N LYS A 150 -34.99 10.82 -27.73
CA LYS A 150 -34.12 10.03 -26.85
C LYS A 150 -34.36 10.28 -25.35
N VAL A 151 -35.56 10.73 -24.96
CA VAL A 151 -36.01 10.78 -23.56
C VAL A 151 -37.19 9.84 -23.36
N ARG A 152 -37.25 9.15 -22.22
CA ARG A 152 -38.29 8.18 -21.86
C ARG A 152 -38.68 8.32 -20.39
N PHE A 153 -39.78 7.69 -19.99
CA PHE A 153 -40.27 7.65 -18.62
C PHE A 153 -40.56 6.22 -18.20
N GLU A 154 -40.28 5.88 -16.95
CA GLU A 154 -40.55 4.57 -16.36
C GLU A 154 -41.15 4.71 -14.96
N LEU A 155 -42.16 3.89 -14.66
CA LEU A 155 -42.76 3.83 -13.33
C LEU A 155 -41.76 3.19 -12.34
N ASN A 156 -41.41 3.92 -11.28
CA ASN A 156 -40.60 3.40 -10.18
C ASN A 156 -41.47 2.74 -9.11
N GLU A 157 -42.45 3.47 -8.56
CA GLU A 157 -43.45 2.93 -7.64
C GLU A 157 -44.79 3.70 -7.68
N ILE A 158 -45.81 3.15 -7.02
CA ILE A 158 -47.11 3.80 -6.80
C ILE A 158 -47.35 3.88 -5.29
N ILE A 159 -47.49 5.10 -4.77
CA ILE A 159 -47.71 5.39 -3.35
C ILE A 159 -49.13 5.91 -3.16
N PHE A 160 -49.93 5.26 -2.31
CA PHE A 160 -51.28 5.70 -1.97
C PHE A 160 -51.27 6.41 -0.61
N ILE A 161 -51.63 7.69 -0.59
CA ILE A 161 -51.71 8.50 0.64
C ILE A 161 -53.17 8.67 1.01
N ARG A 162 -53.58 8.19 2.19
CA ARG A 162 -54.93 8.43 2.74
C ARG A 162 -54.89 9.61 3.70
N ASN A 163 -55.25 10.79 3.19
CA ASN A 163 -55.27 12.04 3.95
C ASN A 163 -56.21 13.03 3.24
N THR A 164 -57.39 13.31 3.82
CA THR A 164 -58.40 14.19 3.20
C THR A 164 -57.92 15.62 2.94
N THR A 165 -56.93 16.10 3.69
CA THR A 165 -56.31 17.43 3.48
C THR A 165 -55.41 17.40 2.23
N LEU A 166 -54.52 16.40 2.11
CA LEU A 166 -53.65 16.26 0.94
C LEU A 166 -54.44 15.86 -0.32
N HIS A 167 -55.49 15.07 -0.19
CA HIS A 167 -56.45 14.77 -1.25
C HIS A 167 -57.04 16.02 -1.92
N ARG A 168 -57.20 17.11 -1.16
CA ARG A 168 -57.78 18.39 -1.62
C ARG A 168 -56.74 19.49 -1.86
N THR A 169 -55.44 19.20 -1.73
CA THR A 169 -54.41 20.24 -1.88
C THR A 169 -54.19 20.62 -3.35
N LEU A 170 -53.90 21.90 -3.56
CA LEU A 170 -53.25 22.43 -4.76
C LEU A 170 -51.76 22.75 -4.50
N ASN A 171 -51.29 22.62 -3.26
CA ASN A 171 -49.89 22.78 -2.90
C ASN A 171 -49.22 21.40 -2.75
N GLY A 172 -48.40 21.03 -3.73
CA GLY A 172 -47.64 19.78 -3.75
C GLY A 172 -46.55 19.68 -2.68
N ASP A 173 -46.04 20.80 -2.15
CA ASP A 173 -45.01 20.80 -1.10
C ASP A 173 -45.50 20.11 0.19
N LEU A 174 -46.81 20.20 0.48
CA LEU A 174 -47.42 19.49 1.61
C LEU A 174 -47.42 17.97 1.42
N VAL A 175 -47.46 17.49 0.17
CA VAL A 175 -47.35 16.07 -0.17
C VAL A 175 -45.90 15.62 -0.12
N ILE A 176 -44.95 16.44 -0.60
CA ILE A 176 -43.51 16.16 -0.45
C ILE A 176 -43.11 16.10 1.03
N GLN A 177 -43.58 17.04 1.87
CA GLN A 177 -43.37 17.01 3.33
C GLN A 177 -43.94 15.75 3.98
N TYR A 178 -45.07 15.23 3.49
CA TYR A 178 -45.63 13.96 3.96
C TYR A 178 -44.78 12.75 3.53
N LEU A 179 -44.34 12.71 2.27
CA LEU A 179 -43.46 11.65 1.75
C LEU A 179 -42.11 11.62 2.46
N GLU A 180 -41.54 12.78 2.79
CA GLU A 180 -40.31 12.89 3.58
C GLU A 180 -40.42 12.18 4.94
N GLN A 181 -41.57 12.34 5.61
CA GLN A 181 -41.81 11.81 6.95
C GLN A 181 -42.22 10.32 6.97
N HIS A 182 -42.90 9.83 5.91
CA HIS A 182 -43.57 8.51 5.92
C HIS A 182 -43.06 7.54 4.85
N HIS A 183 -42.44 8.03 3.77
CA HIS A 183 -42.00 7.25 2.60
C HIS A 183 -40.64 7.72 2.03
N PRO A 184 -39.58 7.93 2.84
CA PRO A 184 -38.36 8.63 2.44
C PRO A 184 -37.58 8.02 1.24
N GLY A 185 -37.90 6.79 0.82
CA GLY A 185 -37.37 6.17 -0.41
C GLY A 185 -37.79 6.86 -1.71
N TYR A 186 -38.85 7.69 -1.70
CA TYR A 186 -39.40 8.37 -2.88
C TYR A 186 -38.35 9.16 -3.69
N LYS A 187 -37.30 9.68 -3.03
CA LYS A 187 -36.28 10.58 -3.58
C LYS A 187 -35.47 10.05 -4.78
N LYS A 188 -35.57 8.75 -5.10
CA LYS A 188 -34.90 8.16 -6.27
C LYS A 188 -35.66 8.38 -7.60
N ALA A 189 -36.82 9.05 -7.57
CA ALA A 189 -37.67 9.30 -8.74
C ALA A 189 -38.48 10.61 -8.63
N MET A 190 -38.87 11.19 -9.77
CA MET A 190 -39.74 12.37 -9.80
C MET A 190 -41.13 12.03 -9.24
N SER A 191 -41.73 12.89 -8.43
CA SER A 191 -43.06 12.61 -7.86
C SER A 191 -44.18 13.17 -8.75
N HIS A 192 -45.04 12.31 -9.31
CA HIS A 192 -46.28 12.70 -9.94
C HIS A 192 -47.43 12.62 -8.92
N ILE A 193 -47.91 13.77 -8.45
CA ILE A 193 -48.92 13.91 -7.41
C ILE A 193 -50.31 14.07 -8.05
N PHE A 194 -51.27 13.24 -7.63
CA PHE A 194 -52.65 13.28 -8.09
C PHE A 194 -53.60 13.68 -6.96
N THR A 195 -54.38 14.75 -7.14
CA THR A 195 -55.32 15.29 -6.14
C THR A 195 -56.73 15.51 -6.72
N MET A 196 -57.74 15.66 -5.86
CA MET A 196 -59.12 16.05 -6.23
C MET A 196 -59.60 17.21 -5.34
N PRO A 197 -59.06 18.43 -5.53
CA PRO A 197 -59.66 19.65 -4.99
C PRO A 197 -61.12 19.83 -5.45
N ASP A 198 -61.90 20.41 -4.54
CA ASP A 198 -63.32 20.75 -4.68
C ASP A 198 -63.52 22.14 -4.03
N PRO A 199 -63.87 23.19 -4.78
CA PRO A 199 -64.23 23.21 -6.20
C PRO A 199 -63.05 22.90 -7.14
N GLN A 200 -63.37 22.58 -8.40
CA GLN A 200 -62.38 22.34 -9.46
C GLN A 200 -61.51 23.60 -9.70
N PRO A 201 -60.18 23.46 -9.81
CA PRO A 201 -59.25 24.55 -10.12
C PRO A 201 -59.41 25.07 -11.56
N SER A 202 -58.89 26.27 -11.82
CA SER A 202 -58.84 26.84 -13.18
C SER A 202 -57.78 26.21 -14.09
N TYR A 203 -56.91 25.33 -13.56
CA TYR A 203 -55.87 24.61 -14.29
C TYR A 203 -55.83 23.13 -13.92
N TRP A 204 -55.41 22.27 -14.85
CA TRP A 204 -55.29 20.83 -14.61
C TRP A 204 -54.03 20.44 -13.82
N GLY A 205 -52.94 21.19 -13.93
CA GLY A 205 -51.73 20.89 -13.20
C GLY A 205 -50.61 21.91 -13.37
N TYR A 206 -49.47 21.58 -12.77
CA TYR A 206 -48.20 22.30 -12.89
C TYR A 206 -47.01 21.42 -12.51
N TYR A 207 -45.84 21.71 -13.07
CA TYR A 207 -44.52 21.24 -12.61
C TYR A 207 -43.88 22.22 -11.61
N ALA A 208 -43.19 21.71 -10.58
CA ALA A 208 -42.40 22.53 -9.66
C ALA A 208 -41.23 21.76 -9.01
N VAL A 209 -40.36 22.52 -8.32
CA VAL A 209 -39.29 22.00 -7.45
C VAL A 209 -39.56 22.43 -6.01
N ASN A 210 -39.67 21.45 -5.11
CA ASN A 210 -39.63 21.70 -3.68
C ASN A 210 -38.19 22.07 -3.26
N GLN A 211 -37.99 23.34 -2.90
CA GLN A 211 -36.66 23.86 -2.56
C GLN A 211 -36.13 23.33 -1.21
N THR A 212 -36.99 22.86 -0.31
CA THR A 212 -36.60 22.39 1.03
C THR A 212 -35.93 21.01 1.00
N PHE A 213 -36.37 20.12 0.12
CA PHE A 213 -35.85 18.75 -0.01
C PHE A 213 -35.13 18.49 -1.34
N ASP A 214 -35.02 19.53 -2.18
CA ASP A 214 -34.38 19.51 -3.51
C ASP A 214 -34.95 18.38 -4.39
N GLN A 215 -36.28 18.34 -4.47
CA GLN A 215 -37.08 17.34 -5.20
C GLN A 215 -38.00 17.99 -6.24
N SER A 216 -38.08 17.41 -7.43
CA SER A 216 -39.07 17.80 -8.44
C SER A 216 -40.38 17.04 -8.30
N TYR A 217 -41.48 17.73 -8.61
CA TYR A 217 -42.79 17.10 -8.75
C TYR A 217 -43.62 17.70 -9.88
N VAL A 218 -44.54 16.88 -10.39
CA VAL A 218 -45.69 17.32 -11.17
C VAL A 218 -46.92 17.14 -10.27
N LEU A 219 -47.80 18.14 -10.21
CA LEU A 219 -49.11 18.01 -9.58
C LEU A 219 -50.19 18.09 -10.65
N THR A 220 -50.95 17.01 -10.81
CA THR A 220 -52.19 16.98 -11.59
C THR A 220 -53.37 16.97 -10.63
N ALA A 221 -54.21 17.99 -10.74
CA ALA A 221 -55.39 18.23 -9.93
C ALA A 221 -56.66 17.87 -10.71
N HIS A 222 -57.62 17.28 -10.00
CA HIS A 222 -58.96 16.99 -10.48
C HIS A 222 -59.01 16.00 -11.67
N SER A 223 -58.07 15.05 -11.80
CA SER A 223 -58.08 14.02 -12.88
C SER A 223 -58.65 12.65 -12.49
N MET A 224 -58.81 12.36 -11.19
CA MET A 224 -59.22 11.04 -10.68
C MET A 224 -60.74 10.78 -10.67
N TYR A 225 -61.51 11.48 -11.52
CA TYR A 225 -62.97 11.34 -11.61
C TYR A 225 -63.43 10.13 -12.45
N TRP A 226 -62.58 9.64 -13.36
CA TRP A 226 -62.82 8.38 -14.09
C TRP A 226 -62.17 7.18 -13.39
N PRO A 227 -62.73 5.96 -13.49
CA PRO A 227 -62.13 4.74 -12.93
C PRO A 227 -60.94 4.20 -13.73
N PHE A 228 -60.60 4.83 -14.86
CA PHE A 228 -59.47 4.50 -15.73
C PHE A 228 -58.51 5.70 -15.84
N VAL A 229 -57.21 5.43 -15.97
CA VAL A 229 -56.18 6.48 -16.04
C VAL A 229 -55.85 6.92 -17.47
N VAL A 230 -56.20 6.12 -18.49
CA VAL A 230 -55.80 6.39 -19.89
C VAL A 230 -56.94 7.03 -20.67
N TYR A 231 -56.75 8.28 -21.08
CA TYR A 231 -57.56 8.97 -22.11
C TYR A 231 -56.69 10.07 -22.76
N HIS A 232 -57.06 10.50 -23.97
CA HIS A 232 -56.21 11.34 -24.82
C HIS A 232 -55.73 12.62 -24.12
N ASP A 233 -56.64 13.35 -23.49
CA ASP A 233 -56.34 14.63 -22.84
C ASP A 233 -55.45 14.46 -21.59
N HIS A 234 -55.49 13.29 -20.93
CA HIS A 234 -54.61 12.98 -19.81
C HIS A 234 -53.19 12.62 -20.29
N ILE A 235 -53.07 11.86 -21.39
CA ILE A 235 -51.75 11.58 -22.01
C ILE A 235 -51.11 12.90 -22.45
N HIS A 236 -51.88 13.79 -23.09
CA HIS A 236 -51.45 15.15 -23.43
C HIS A 236 -50.98 15.92 -22.19
N HIS A 237 -51.84 16.08 -21.17
CA HIS A 237 -51.50 16.87 -19.98
C HIS A 237 -50.25 16.34 -19.28
N ILE A 238 -50.14 15.03 -19.06
CA ILE A 238 -48.95 14.44 -18.42
C ILE A 238 -47.70 14.64 -19.28
N ALA A 239 -47.77 14.49 -20.61
CA ALA A 239 -46.65 14.77 -21.51
C ALA A 239 -46.25 16.27 -21.50
N HIS A 240 -47.21 17.18 -21.35
CA HIS A 240 -46.96 18.62 -21.23
C HIS A 240 -46.21 18.96 -19.94
N GLU A 241 -46.70 18.51 -18.78
CA GLU A 241 -46.02 18.73 -17.49
C GLU A 241 -44.65 18.02 -17.41
N TYR A 242 -44.50 16.87 -18.07
CA TYR A 242 -43.20 16.21 -18.22
C TYR A 242 -42.26 16.99 -19.16
N GLY A 243 -42.81 17.73 -20.12
CA GLY A 243 -42.08 18.74 -20.89
C GLY A 243 -41.50 19.83 -20.00
N HIS A 244 -42.31 20.39 -19.08
CA HIS A 244 -41.85 21.34 -18.08
C HIS A 244 -40.76 20.77 -17.16
N ALA A 245 -40.93 19.52 -16.70
CA ALA A 245 -39.91 18.82 -15.93
C ALA A 245 -38.58 18.69 -16.69
N LEU A 246 -38.61 18.54 -18.01
CA LEU A 246 -37.42 18.52 -18.86
C LEU A 246 -36.93 19.92 -19.28
N GLY A 247 -37.39 20.99 -18.63
CA GLY A 247 -36.92 22.36 -18.87
C GLY A 247 -37.57 23.07 -20.06
N LEU A 248 -38.65 22.50 -20.62
CA LEU A 248 -39.47 23.20 -21.61
C LEU A 248 -40.42 24.19 -20.94
N HIS A 249 -40.93 25.12 -21.74
CA HIS A 249 -41.97 26.06 -21.33
C HIS A 249 -42.85 26.39 -22.53
N HIS A 250 -43.98 27.03 -22.24
CA HIS A 250 -45.01 27.41 -23.21
C HIS A 250 -44.42 28.09 -24.45
N THR A 251 -44.85 27.70 -25.66
CA THR A 251 -44.48 28.38 -26.91
C THR A 251 -45.21 29.73 -27.11
N TYR A 252 -45.71 30.30 -26.03
CA TYR A 252 -46.52 31.51 -26.00
C TYR A 252 -46.34 32.20 -24.65
N ASP A 253 -46.63 33.50 -24.62
CA ASP A 253 -46.52 34.39 -23.46
C ASP A 253 -45.13 34.44 -22.78
N SER A 254 -44.63 33.38 -22.15
CA SER A 254 -43.33 33.36 -21.46
C SER A 254 -42.11 33.06 -22.34
N GLU A 255 -42.26 32.51 -23.55
CA GLU A 255 -41.12 32.16 -24.46
C GLU A 255 -40.24 33.36 -24.86
N TYR A 256 -38.97 33.09 -25.18
CA TYR A 256 -38.01 34.08 -25.63
C TYR A 256 -38.38 34.64 -27.02
N ARG A 257 -38.34 35.97 -27.14
CA ARG A 257 -38.84 36.72 -28.31
C ARG A 257 -37.75 37.42 -29.12
N GLN A 258 -36.49 37.32 -28.68
CA GLN A 258 -35.34 37.91 -29.35
C GLN A 258 -34.62 36.83 -30.16
N ILE A 259 -34.54 37.00 -31.47
CA ILE A 259 -33.88 36.06 -32.40
C ILE A 259 -32.39 35.87 -32.04
N SER A 260 -31.76 36.90 -31.45
CA SER A 260 -30.38 36.88 -30.97
C SER A 260 -30.18 36.18 -29.61
N HIS A 261 -31.24 35.66 -28.97
CA HIS A 261 -31.11 34.95 -27.70
C HIS A 261 -30.62 33.50 -27.94
N TYR A 262 -29.60 33.06 -27.20
CA TYR A 262 -28.96 31.74 -27.38
C TYR A 262 -29.91 30.53 -27.23
N ASP A 263 -31.05 30.73 -26.57
CA ASP A 263 -32.09 29.72 -26.36
C ASP A 263 -33.35 29.95 -27.23
N PHE A 264 -33.27 30.75 -28.29
CA PHE A 264 -34.40 31.01 -29.20
C PHE A 264 -34.73 29.79 -30.09
N LEU A 265 -36.03 29.55 -30.31
CA LEU A 265 -36.57 28.42 -31.07
C LEU A 265 -36.91 28.81 -32.52
N ASP A 266 -35.87 29.01 -33.32
CA ASP A 266 -36.00 29.21 -34.77
C ASP A 266 -36.62 28.00 -35.51
N ASP A 267 -36.51 26.79 -34.96
CA ASP A 267 -37.17 25.56 -35.44
C ASP A 267 -38.70 25.54 -35.22
N ILE A 268 -39.21 26.42 -34.34
CA ILE A 268 -40.64 26.62 -34.09
C ILE A 268 -41.15 27.94 -34.70
N PHE A 269 -40.38 29.03 -34.61
CA PHE A 269 -40.79 30.39 -34.96
C PHE A 269 -40.03 31.03 -36.14
N GLY A 270 -38.97 30.41 -36.66
CA GLY A 270 -38.16 30.92 -37.75
C GLY A 270 -37.32 32.16 -37.43
N LEU A 271 -36.37 32.48 -38.31
CA LEU A 271 -35.50 33.67 -38.18
C LEU A 271 -36.10 34.97 -38.77
N CYS A 272 -37.28 34.89 -39.39
CA CYS A 272 -38.04 36.00 -40.01
C CYS A 272 -39.19 36.46 -39.12
N ALA A 273 -38.89 36.62 -37.83
CA ALA A 273 -39.87 36.99 -36.83
C ALA A 273 -40.12 38.52 -36.87
N GLU A 274 -41.39 38.94 -36.98
CA GLU A 274 -41.77 40.37 -37.10
C GLU A 274 -41.69 41.14 -35.77
N HIS A 275 -40.79 42.13 -35.70
CA HIS A 275 -40.54 42.95 -34.51
C HIS A 275 -41.71 43.81 -34.02
N SER A 276 -42.74 44.03 -34.84
CA SER A 276 -43.92 44.83 -34.48
C SER A 276 -45.16 44.34 -35.24
N CYS A 277 -45.71 43.20 -34.81
CA CYS A 277 -46.82 42.52 -35.47
C CYS A 277 -48.17 42.72 -34.73
N THR A 278 -49.26 42.90 -35.49
CA THR A 278 -50.64 42.63 -35.06
C THR A 278 -51.03 41.23 -35.53
N CYS A 279 -51.73 40.44 -34.70
CA CYS A 279 -51.93 38.97 -34.77
C CYS A 279 -52.47 38.35 -36.09
N ASN A 280 -51.77 38.55 -37.19
CA ASN A 280 -52.04 38.14 -38.57
C ASN A 280 -50.79 38.50 -39.43
N PRO A 281 -49.63 37.86 -39.22
CA PRO A 281 -48.40 38.17 -39.95
C PRO A 281 -48.49 37.79 -41.44
N PRO A 282 -47.64 38.36 -42.32
CA PRO A 282 -47.57 37.95 -43.72
C PRO A 282 -47.21 36.47 -43.87
N GLN A 283 -47.79 35.80 -44.87
CA GLN A 283 -47.60 34.36 -45.11
C GLN A 283 -46.12 33.95 -45.05
N GLY A 284 -45.80 32.98 -44.18
CA GLY A 284 -44.44 32.49 -43.96
C GLY A 284 -43.61 33.28 -42.92
N ASN A 285 -44.19 34.23 -42.19
CA ASN A 285 -43.55 34.96 -41.09
C ASN A 285 -44.30 34.69 -39.76
N VAL A 286 -43.69 35.02 -38.62
CA VAL A 286 -44.21 34.68 -37.29
C VAL A 286 -44.39 35.89 -36.38
N CYS A 287 -45.47 35.84 -35.59
CA CYS A 287 -45.93 36.88 -34.68
C CYS A 287 -45.87 36.39 -33.22
N TYR A 288 -44.91 36.88 -32.43
CA TYR A 288 -44.61 36.39 -31.08
C TYR A 288 -45.29 37.23 -29.99
N LEU A 289 -46.62 37.17 -29.99
CA LEU A 289 -47.50 37.68 -28.95
C LEU A 289 -48.51 36.58 -28.58
N THR A 290 -48.91 36.53 -27.31
CA THR A 290 -50.05 35.81 -26.67
C THR A 290 -50.56 34.47 -27.25
N HIS A 291 -50.92 33.52 -26.37
CA HIS A 291 -51.44 32.18 -26.71
C HIS A 291 -52.29 32.07 -28.00
N ASN A 292 -53.26 32.98 -28.18
CA ASN A 292 -54.19 32.97 -29.30
C ASN A 292 -53.62 33.45 -30.65
N CYS A 293 -52.48 34.15 -30.70
CA CYS A 293 -52.13 34.97 -31.86
C CYS A 293 -51.23 34.29 -32.92
N PHE A 294 -50.48 33.24 -32.58
CA PHE A 294 -49.76 32.42 -33.56
C PHE A 294 -50.51 31.13 -33.85
N TRP A 295 -50.84 30.36 -32.81
CA TRP A 295 -51.34 28.99 -32.94
C TRP A 295 -52.75 28.87 -33.52
N GLN A 296 -53.58 29.91 -33.41
CA GLN A 296 -54.93 29.93 -34.00
C GLN A 296 -54.93 29.92 -35.54
N TYR A 297 -53.80 30.26 -36.19
CA TYR A 297 -53.71 30.43 -37.65
C TYR A 297 -52.81 29.39 -38.34
N GLN A 298 -52.24 28.43 -37.59
CA GLN A 298 -51.42 27.35 -38.15
C GLN A 298 -52.16 26.00 -38.07
N PRO A 299 -51.94 25.08 -39.02
CA PRO A 299 -52.34 23.69 -38.86
C PRO A 299 -51.55 23.01 -37.74
N GLY A 300 -52.23 22.16 -36.96
CA GLY A 300 -51.57 21.18 -36.10
C GLY A 300 -51.01 20.00 -36.91
N PRO A 301 -50.18 19.12 -36.33
CA PRO A 301 -49.88 19.01 -34.90
C PRO A 301 -49.03 20.16 -34.38
N TYR A 302 -49.45 20.69 -33.24
CA TYR A 302 -48.77 21.82 -32.60
C TYR A 302 -47.56 21.34 -31.77
N PRO A 303 -46.63 22.22 -31.40
CA PRO A 303 -45.60 21.90 -30.42
C PRO A 303 -46.21 21.42 -29.09
N LEU A 304 -45.54 20.48 -28.41
CA LEU A 304 -45.96 19.92 -27.11
C LEU A 304 -46.41 20.97 -26.07
N MET A 305 -45.75 22.14 -26.05
CA MET A 305 -46.03 23.21 -25.08
C MET A 305 -46.95 24.32 -25.62
N ALA A 306 -47.67 24.10 -26.74
CA ALA A 306 -48.53 25.12 -27.35
C ALA A 306 -49.90 25.31 -26.68
N GLY A 307 -50.31 24.41 -25.78
CA GLY A 307 -51.61 24.47 -25.10
C GLY A 307 -52.82 24.24 -26.02
N MET A 308 -52.59 23.88 -27.28
CA MET A 308 -53.62 23.62 -28.30
C MET A 308 -53.96 22.12 -28.41
N PRO A 309 -55.14 21.76 -28.97
CA PRO A 309 -55.51 20.36 -29.22
C PRO A 309 -54.57 19.66 -30.22
N ASN A 310 -54.24 18.38 -29.98
CA ASN A 310 -53.27 17.60 -30.76
C ASN A 310 -51.83 18.20 -30.84
N PRO A 311 -51.12 18.40 -29.71
CA PRO A 311 -49.76 18.91 -29.72
C PRO A 311 -48.73 17.76 -29.78
N ARG A 312 -48.66 17.08 -30.94
CA ARG A 312 -47.80 15.90 -31.18
C ARG A 312 -46.41 16.22 -31.76
N TYR A 313 -46.08 17.50 -32.02
CA TYR A 313 -44.76 17.90 -32.52
C TYR A 313 -43.81 18.21 -31.35
N ILE A 314 -42.62 17.61 -31.37
CA ILE A 314 -41.48 17.98 -30.54
C ILE A 314 -40.34 18.37 -31.47
N SER A 315 -39.91 19.62 -31.39
CA SER A 315 -38.89 20.19 -32.28
C SER A 315 -37.47 19.73 -31.90
N PRO A 316 -36.49 19.85 -32.81
CA PRO A 316 -35.09 19.54 -32.54
C PRO A 316 -34.55 20.25 -31.29
N LYS A 317 -34.71 21.58 -31.20
CA LYS A 317 -34.25 22.37 -30.03
C LYS A 317 -35.07 22.09 -28.78
N TYR A 318 -36.30 21.58 -28.87
CA TYR A 318 -37.01 21.08 -27.71
C TYR A 318 -36.33 19.84 -27.12
N ALA A 319 -36.06 18.80 -27.90
CA ALA A 319 -35.25 17.68 -27.37
C ALA A 319 -33.84 18.12 -26.96
N GLY A 320 -33.26 19.11 -27.66
CA GLY A 320 -32.03 19.79 -27.24
C GLY A 320 -32.12 20.40 -25.84
N ARG A 321 -33.16 21.18 -25.53
CA ARG A 321 -33.42 21.70 -24.18
C ARG A 321 -33.58 20.58 -23.14
N MET A 322 -34.28 19.48 -23.48
CA MET A 322 -34.41 18.31 -22.59
C MET A 322 -33.05 17.70 -22.24
N HIS A 323 -32.22 17.42 -23.25
CA HIS A 323 -30.91 16.82 -23.05
C HIS A 323 -29.92 17.77 -22.36
N ARG A 324 -30.00 19.08 -22.68
CA ARG A 324 -29.24 20.15 -22.02
C ARG A 324 -29.53 20.20 -20.53
N ALA A 325 -30.80 20.29 -20.15
CA ALA A 325 -31.20 20.49 -18.77
C ALA A 325 -30.91 19.28 -17.87
N LEU A 326 -31.01 18.05 -18.40
CA LEU A 326 -30.59 16.85 -17.69
C LEU A 326 -29.07 16.77 -17.47
N SER A 327 -28.25 17.39 -18.34
CA SER A 327 -26.79 17.34 -18.22
C SER A 327 -26.21 18.53 -17.42
N LEU A 328 -26.63 19.76 -17.70
CA LEU A 328 -26.10 21.00 -17.11
C LEU A 328 -26.77 21.34 -15.77
N TYR A 329 -26.90 20.32 -14.92
CA TYR A 329 -27.87 20.21 -13.82
C TYR A 329 -27.80 21.26 -12.69
N LYS A 330 -26.75 22.08 -12.60
CA LYS A 330 -26.69 23.25 -11.68
C LYS A 330 -27.20 24.56 -12.29
N ASN A 331 -27.39 24.61 -13.60
CA ASN A 331 -27.72 25.84 -14.33
C ASN A 331 -29.23 25.96 -14.52
N ILE A 332 -29.85 26.97 -13.91
CA ILE A 332 -31.26 27.30 -14.19
C ILE A 332 -31.33 28.00 -15.56
N PHE A 333 -32.10 27.44 -16.49
CA PHE A 333 -32.44 28.08 -17.76
C PHE A 333 -33.76 28.85 -17.62
N LYS A 334 -34.82 28.49 -18.34
CA LYS A 334 -36.14 29.12 -18.17
C LYS A 334 -36.90 28.59 -16.96
N VAL A 335 -36.88 27.27 -16.81
CA VAL A 335 -37.59 26.54 -15.76
C VAL A 335 -36.54 25.97 -14.81
N ASN A 336 -36.78 26.09 -13.50
CA ASN A 336 -35.96 25.44 -12.49
C ASN A 336 -36.26 23.93 -12.50
N ASN A 337 -35.35 23.13 -13.04
CA ASN A 337 -35.43 21.68 -13.01
C ASN A 337 -34.15 21.00 -12.50
N LEU A 338 -33.41 21.68 -11.63
CA LEU A 338 -32.14 21.22 -11.04
C LEU A 338 -32.18 19.76 -10.50
N PRO A 339 -33.24 19.26 -9.82
CA PRO A 339 -33.26 17.88 -9.33
C PRO A 339 -33.35 16.81 -10.41
N MET A 340 -33.80 17.14 -11.62
CA MET A 340 -34.27 16.13 -12.60
C MET A 340 -33.16 15.19 -13.10
N HIS A 341 -31.91 15.62 -13.05
CA HIS A 341 -30.75 14.78 -13.38
C HIS A 341 -30.56 13.57 -12.45
N LYS A 342 -31.13 13.60 -11.23
CA LYS A 342 -31.08 12.53 -10.21
C LYS A 342 -31.97 11.35 -10.58
N TYR A 343 -33.07 11.62 -11.28
CA TYR A 343 -34.09 10.62 -11.61
C TYR A 343 -33.79 9.89 -12.93
N VAL A 344 -32.67 10.18 -13.59
CA VAL A 344 -32.26 9.43 -14.78
C VAL A 344 -31.78 8.04 -14.36
N LYS A 345 -32.45 7.01 -14.87
CA LYS A 345 -32.15 5.60 -14.68
C LYS A 345 -30.88 5.20 -15.43
N GLU A 346 -29.74 5.32 -14.78
CA GLU A 346 -28.47 4.78 -15.27
C GLU A 346 -28.21 3.36 -14.76
N ARG A 347 -27.52 2.56 -15.58
CA ARG A 347 -27.07 1.19 -15.27
C ARG A 347 -25.60 0.96 -15.62
N GLY A 348 -24.91 2.00 -16.04
CA GLY A 348 -23.59 1.97 -16.66
C GLY A 348 -23.40 3.16 -17.61
N SER A 349 -22.16 3.43 -17.99
CA SER A 349 -21.80 4.35 -19.09
C SER A 349 -22.40 3.87 -20.42
N TYR A 350 -22.91 4.79 -21.25
CA TYR A 350 -23.41 4.46 -22.58
C TYR A 350 -22.27 4.23 -23.59
N ILE A 351 -22.54 3.38 -24.59
CA ILE A 351 -21.54 2.78 -25.51
C ILE A 351 -20.77 3.81 -26.35
N ASN A 352 -21.35 4.97 -26.65
CA ASN A 352 -20.76 5.99 -27.51
C ASN A 352 -20.09 7.09 -26.66
N PRO A 353 -18.76 7.25 -26.67
CA PRO A 353 -18.08 8.31 -25.91
C PRO A 353 -18.42 9.72 -26.41
N LEU A 354 -18.26 10.72 -25.53
CA LEU A 354 -18.13 12.12 -25.88
C LEU A 354 -16.67 12.38 -26.32
N TYR A 355 -16.48 12.79 -27.56
CA TYR A 355 -15.17 13.07 -28.13
C TYR A 355 -14.84 14.56 -28.05
N ILE A 356 -13.75 14.90 -27.37
CA ILE A 356 -13.17 16.24 -27.35
C ILE A 356 -12.12 16.30 -28.47
N THR A 357 -12.45 17.02 -29.54
CA THR A 357 -11.66 17.10 -30.79
C THR A 357 -11.09 18.50 -31.05
N GLU A 358 -11.28 19.41 -30.12
CA GLU A 358 -10.84 20.80 -30.11
C GLU A 358 -10.56 21.21 -28.65
N ASP A 359 -9.82 22.29 -28.40
CA ASP A 359 -9.56 22.74 -27.03
C ASP A 359 -10.85 23.24 -26.36
N GLU A 360 -11.18 22.71 -25.18
CA GLU A 360 -12.42 23.01 -24.45
C GLU A 360 -12.12 23.44 -23.01
N THR A 361 -12.97 24.34 -22.47
CA THR A 361 -12.93 24.74 -21.05
C THR A 361 -14.32 24.61 -20.43
N TRP A 362 -14.45 23.76 -19.41
CA TRP A 362 -15.69 23.50 -18.69
C TRP A 362 -15.67 24.23 -17.33
N ASP A 363 -16.12 25.48 -17.37
CA ASP A 363 -16.34 26.36 -16.21
C ASP A 363 -17.75 26.24 -15.60
N PHE A 364 -18.55 25.30 -16.12
CA PHE A 364 -19.92 24.99 -15.71
C PHE A 364 -20.02 23.55 -15.20
N ALA A 365 -20.83 23.32 -14.17
CA ALA A 365 -21.04 21.95 -13.67
C ALA A 365 -21.89 21.12 -14.66
N ILE A 366 -21.46 19.88 -14.90
CA ILE A 366 -22.04 18.97 -15.90
C ILE A 366 -22.11 17.52 -15.37
N LYS A 367 -23.23 16.85 -15.64
CA LYS A 367 -23.39 15.39 -15.51
C LYS A 367 -23.28 14.74 -16.89
N LEU A 368 -22.37 13.79 -17.02
CA LEU A 368 -22.22 12.94 -18.18
C LEU A 368 -23.01 11.65 -18.02
N TYR A 369 -23.23 10.99 -19.16
CA TYR A 369 -23.96 9.73 -19.28
C TYR A 369 -23.13 8.68 -20.04
N GLN A 370 -21.96 9.06 -20.53
CA GLN A 370 -21.06 8.28 -21.39
C GLN A 370 -19.60 8.63 -21.06
N ASP A 371 -18.65 7.82 -21.54
CA ASP A 371 -17.21 8.06 -21.38
C ASP A 371 -16.79 9.38 -22.06
N ILE A 372 -15.76 10.06 -21.53
CA ILE A 372 -15.12 11.22 -22.18
C ILE A 372 -13.81 10.75 -22.83
N HIS A 373 -13.60 11.07 -24.10
CA HIS A 373 -12.35 10.81 -24.82
C HIS A 373 -11.71 12.14 -25.25
N VAL A 374 -10.53 12.45 -24.71
CA VAL A 374 -9.71 13.61 -25.12
C VAL A 374 -8.74 13.16 -26.21
N GLU A 375 -8.89 13.70 -27.42
CA GLU A 375 -8.15 13.24 -28.60
C GLU A 375 -6.76 13.87 -28.72
N SER A 376 -5.87 13.18 -29.45
CA SER A 376 -4.48 13.61 -29.67
C SER A 376 -4.38 15.04 -30.21
N GLY A 377 -3.65 15.91 -29.52
CA GLY A 377 -3.46 17.31 -29.90
C GLY A 377 -4.50 18.29 -29.34
N THR A 378 -5.36 17.84 -28.41
CA THR A 378 -6.39 18.66 -27.77
C THR A 378 -6.20 18.75 -26.26
N THR A 379 -6.74 19.81 -25.67
CA THR A 379 -6.73 20.10 -24.24
C THR A 379 -8.16 20.24 -23.72
N LEU A 380 -8.54 19.39 -22.75
CA LEU A 380 -9.75 19.61 -21.95
C LEU A 380 -9.37 20.25 -20.61
N THR A 381 -9.83 21.46 -20.35
CA THR A 381 -9.69 22.15 -19.07
C THR A 381 -11.02 22.10 -18.31
N ILE A 382 -10.99 21.74 -17.03
CA ILE A 382 -12.18 21.60 -16.17
C ILE A 382 -11.97 22.45 -14.92
N THR A 383 -12.84 23.43 -14.68
CA THR A 383 -12.81 24.33 -13.51
C THR A 383 -14.09 24.29 -12.67
N ASN A 384 -15.01 23.37 -12.98
CA ASN A 384 -16.27 23.17 -12.25
C ASN A 384 -16.66 21.67 -12.22
N GLU A 385 -17.65 21.32 -11.42
CA GLU A 385 -17.94 19.92 -11.04
C GLU A 385 -18.41 19.04 -12.22
N VAL A 386 -17.73 17.91 -12.41
CA VAL A 386 -18.07 16.87 -13.38
C VAL A 386 -18.59 15.62 -12.67
N LYS A 387 -19.82 15.20 -12.99
CA LYS A 387 -20.43 13.97 -12.49
C LYS A 387 -20.42 12.89 -13.57
N MET A 388 -19.70 11.80 -13.32
CA MET A 388 -19.54 10.67 -14.25
C MET A 388 -20.59 9.57 -14.01
N PRO A 389 -21.04 8.85 -15.05
CA PRO A 389 -21.97 7.74 -14.88
C PRO A 389 -21.29 6.55 -14.21
N VAL A 390 -22.09 5.62 -13.67
CA VAL A 390 -21.60 4.36 -13.08
C VAL A 390 -20.71 3.63 -14.08
N GLY A 391 -19.49 3.28 -13.66
CA GLY A 391 -18.52 2.62 -14.53
C GLY A 391 -18.07 3.41 -15.77
N GLY A 392 -18.30 4.72 -15.85
CA GLY A 392 -17.75 5.59 -16.90
C GLY A 392 -16.35 6.10 -16.61
N ARG A 393 -15.64 6.57 -17.63
CA ARG A 393 -14.23 7.02 -17.54
C ARG A 393 -13.93 8.28 -18.32
N ILE A 394 -12.78 8.88 -18.02
CA ILE A 394 -12.13 9.88 -18.86
C ILE A 394 -10.87 9.25 -19.46
N VAL A 395 -10.75 9.24 -20.78
CA VAL A 395 -9.60 8.71 -21.51
C VAL A 395 -8.79 9.88 -22.06
N VAL A 396 -7.52 9.98 -21.66
CA VAL A 396 -6.57 10.98 -22.17
C VAL A 396 -5.57 10.25 -23.07
N LYS A 397 -5.64 10.48 -24.38
CA LYS A 397 -4.80 9.78 -25.36
C LYS A 397 -3.38 10.36 -25.46
N PRO A 398 -2.41 9.63 -26.05
CA PRO A 398 -1.11 10.18 -26.41
C PRO A 398 -1.22 11.51 -27.16
N GLY A 399 -0.54 12.55 -26.65
CA GLY A 399 -0.58 13.90 -27.22
C GLY A 399 -1.80 14.74 -26.82
N ALA A 400 -2.73 14.22 -26.02
CA ALA A 400 -3.83 14.96 -25.42
C ALA A 400 -3.46 15.47 -24.01
N LYS A 401 -4.16 16.51 -23.54
CA LYS A 401 -4.01 17.08 -22.19
C LYS A 401 -5.36 17.17 -21.47
N LEU A 402 -5.37 16.82 -20.19
CA LEU A 402 -6.49 17.05 -19.27
C LEU A 402 -6.00 17.93 -18.12
N ILE A 403 -6.63 19.07 -17.91
CA ILE A 403 -6.31 20.01 -16.83
C ILE A 403 -7.54 20.13 -15.94
N ILE A 404 -7.37 19.93 -14.64
CA ILE A 404 -8.45 20.02 -13.64
C ILE A 404 -8.00 21.00 -12.57
N ASP A 405 -8.58 22.21 -12.55
CA ASP A 405 -8.12 23.33 -11.72
C ASP A 405 -9.27 23.84 -10.83
N GLY A 406 -9.17 23.61 -9.52
CA GLY A 406 -10.20 23.93 -8.53
C GLY A 406 -11.48 23.08 -8.58
N ALA A 407 -11.58 22.13 -9.53
CA ALA A 407 -12.78 21.35 -9.81
C ALA A 407 -12.85 20.01 -9.06
N SER A 408 -14.07 19.45 -8.96
CA SER A 408 -14.31 18.08 -8.50
C SER A 408 -14.79 17.16 -9.62
N ILE A 409 -14.30 15.92 -9.65
CA ILE A 409 -14.84 14.83 -10.48
C ILE A 409 -15.23 13.67 -9.58
N THR A 410 -16.51 13.29 -9.65
CA THR A 410 -17.15 12.33 -8.74
C THR A 410 -18.19 11.48 -9.48
N SER A 411 -18.68 10.41 -8.85
CA SER A 411 -19.78 9.62 -9.43
C SER A 411 -21.10 10.39 -9.37
N ALA A 412 -21.98 10.14 -10.34
CA ALA A 412 -23.36 10.61 -10.32
C ALA A 412 -24.27 9.79 -9.37
N HIS A 413 -23.80 8.67 -8.81
CA HIS A 413 -24.59 7.72 -8.01
C HIS A 413 -23.77 7.04 -6.90
N ASP A 414 -24.45 6.24 -6.07
CA ASP A 414 -23.89 5.40 -4.99
C ASP A 414 -22.79 4.40 -5.47
N TYR A 415 -22.71 4.09 -6.77
CA TYR A 415 -21.71 3.19 -7.37
C TYR A 415 -20.56 3.96 -8.02
N PRO A 416 -19.31 3.44 -8.01
CA PRO A 416 -18.16 4.17 -8.53
C PRO A 416 -18.16 4.34 -10.05
N TRP A 417 -17.45 5.37 -10.50
CA TRP A 417 -16.98 5.52 -11.88
C TRP A 417 -15.57 4.89 -12.01
N GLN A 418 -15.05 4.67 -13.22
CA GLN A 418 -13.76 3.97 -13.38
C GLN A 418 -12.55 4.85 -13.02
N GLY A 419 -12.64 6.16 -13.22
CA GLY A 419 -11.54 7.11 -13.06
C GLY A 419 -10.97 7.61 -14.39
N ILE A 420 -9.74 8.11 -14.35
CA ILE A 420 -9.05 8.71 -15.51
C ILE A 420 -8.00 7.73 -16.04
N GLU A 421 -8.20 7.22 -17.25
CA GLU A 421 -7.22 6.43 -18.00
C GLU A 421 -6.29 7.37 -18.80
N VAL A 422 -5.03 7.49 -18.39
CA VAL A 422 -4.01 8.32 -19.06
C VAL A 422 -3.15 7.42 -19.92
N TRP A 423 -3.53 7.26 -21.19
CA TRP A 423 -2.92 6.29 -22.11
C TRP A 423 -1.55 6.77 -22.59
N GLY A 424 -0.52 5.96 -22.34
CA GLY A 424 0.85 6.23 -22.78
C GLY A 424 1.24 5.53 -24.09
N ASN A 425 2.55 5.44 -24.30
CA ASN A 425 3.23 4.68 -25.32
C ASN A 425 4.55 4.17 -24.75
N SER A 426 4.64 2.86 -24.46
CA SER A 426 5.75 2.28 -23.71
C SER A 426 7.09 2.26 -24.46
N ALA A 427 7.09 2.54 -25.76
CA ALA A 427 8.28 2.67 -26.58
C ALA A 427 8.79 4.12 -26.74
N GLN A 428 8.18 5.11 -26.08
CA GLN A 428 8.50 6.54 -26.20
C GLN A 428 8.67 7.18 -24.83
N HIS A 429 9.37 8.32 -24.76
CA HIS A 429 9.71 9.02 -23.52
C HIS A 429 8.58 9.95 -23.00
N GLN A 430 8.73 10.50 -21.78
CA GLN A 430 7.74 11.39 -21.15
C GLN A 430 8.03 12.91 -21.29
N TRP A 431 9.06 13.33 -22.03
CA TRP A 431 9.28 14.75 -22.35
C TRP A 431 8.44 15.22 -23.54
N PRO A 432 8.13 16.53 -23.64
CA PRO A 432 7.47 17.09 -24.80
C PRO A 432 8.46 17.29 -25.96
N ASN A 433 7.94 17.35 -27.19
CA ASN A 433 8.68 17.82 -28.35
C ASN A 433 8.88 19.35 -28.32
N SER A 434 9.55 19.90 -29.34
CA SER A 434 9.79 21.35 -29.50
C SER A 434 8.54 22.24 -29.50
N ASN A 435 7.35 21.64 -29.65
CA ASN A 435 6.07 22.33 -29.76
C ASN A 435 5.21 22.16 -28.49
N GLY A 436 5.75 21.57 -27.42
CA GLY A 436 5.02 21.34 -26.17
C GLY A 436 4.03 20.15 -26.20
N THR A 437 4.12 19.29 -27.22
CA THR A 437 3.31 18.07 -27.36
C THR A 437 4.04 16.87 -26.77
N TYR A 438 3.39 16.15 -25.86
CA TYR A 438 3.91 14.89 -25.30
C TYR A 438 3.60 13.70 -26.22
N MET A 439 4.38 12.62 -26.12
CA MET A 439 4.07 11.34 -26.79
C MET A 439 3.31 10.35 -25.87
N GLN A 440 2.83 10.87 -24.75
CA GLN A 440 2.03 10.23 -23.71
C GLN A 440 0.73 11.04 -23.53
N GLY A 441 -0.30 10.45 -22.92
CA GLY A 441 -1.37 11.23 -22.31
C GLY A 441 -0.83 12.01 -21.11
N TYR A 442 -1.39 13.19 -20.86
CA TYR A 442 -0.96 14.11 -19.80
C TYR A 442 -2.16 14.59 -18.99
N VAL A 443 -2.12 14.42 -17.67
CA VAL A 443 -3.08 15.01 -16.73
C VAL A 443 -2.38 15.94 -15.75
N GLU A 444 -3.02 17.08 -15.48
CA GLU A 444 -2.58 18.07 -14.50
C GLU A 444 -3.75 18.39 -13.56
N LEU A 445 -3.54 18.18 -12.26
CA LEU A 445 -4.55 18.35 -11.22
C LEU A 445 -4.09 19.44 -10.24
N ASN A 446 -4.75 20.58 -10.20
CA ASN A 446 -4.41 21.71 -9.34
C ASN A 446 -5.58 22.03 -8.42
N ASN A 447 -5.41 21.89 -7.10
CA ASN A 447 -6.47 22.13 -6.11
C ASN A 447 -7.77 21.34 -6.40
N ALA A 448 -7.64 20.15 -7.00
CA ALA A 448 -8.76 19.36 -7.50
C ALA A 448 -9.26 18.32 -6.48
N VAL A 449 -10.44 17.74 -6.72
CA VAL A 449 -10.96 16.60 -5.95
C VAL A 449 -11.35 15.49 -6.91
N ILE A 450 -10.71 14.33 -6.83
CA ILE A 450 -11.03 13.14 -7.64
C ILE A 450 -11.48 12.03 -6.71
N GLU A 451 -12.77 11.69 -6.75
CA GLU A 451 -13.39 10.86 -5.72
C GLU A 451 -14.40 9.84 -6.24
N ASN A 452 -14.67 8.82 -5.42
CA ASN A 452 -15.63 7.73 -5.70
C ASN A 452 -15.32 6.96 -7.01
N ALA A 453 -14.03 6.80 -7.34
CA ALA A 453 -13.56 6.05 -8.51
C ALA A 453 -13.02 4.66 -8.17
N VAL A 454 -12.99 3.76 -9.16
CA VAL A 454 -12.24 2.49 -9.12
C VAL A 454 -10.73 2.77 -9.10
N CYS A 455 -10.23 3.54 -10.08
CA CYS A 455 -8.83 3.95 -10.14
C CYS A 455 -8.71 5.41 -10.58
N ALA A 456 -8.66 6.34 -9.63
CA ALA A 456 -8.77 7.78 -9.90
C ALA A 456 -7.79 8.28 -10.99
N LEU A 457 -6.52 7.88 -10.90
CA LEU A 457 -5.54 8.00 -11.97
C LEU A 457 -4.97 6.63 -12.35
N ASN A 458 -5.11 6.25 -13.61
CA ASN A 458 -4.62 4.99 -14.15
C ASN A 458 -3.69 5.29 -15.34
N LEU A 459 -2.37 5.25 -15.15
CA LEU A 459 -1.36 5.80 -16.08
C LEU A 459 -1.01 4.85 -17.26
N TRP A 460 -2.01 4.07 -17.68
CA TRP A 460 -1.97 3.19 -18.84
C TRP A 460 -3.39 2.94 -19.37
N LYS A 461 -3.49 2.20 -20.49
CA LYS A 461 -4.75 1.63 -20.97
C LYS A 461 -4.91 0.19 -20.45
N PRO A 462 -5.93 -0.13 -19.63
CA PRO A 462 -6.17 -1.47 -19.12
C PRO A 462 -6.19 -2.55 -20.21
N GLY A 463 -5.40 -3.61 -19.99
CA GLY A 463 -5.25 -4.74 -20.91
C GLY A 463 -4.31 -4.49 -22.09
N ASP A 464 -3.62 -3.35 -22.17
CA ASP A 464 -2.71 -3.01 -23.28
C ASP A 464 -1.35 -2.52 -22.77
N TYR A 465 -0.44 -3.46 -22.56
CA TYR A 465 0.95 -3.21 -22.15
C TYR A 465 1.78 -2.37 -23.15
N THR A 466 1.25 -2.04 -24.34
CA THR A 466 1.89 -1.08 -25.27
C THR A 466 1.54 0.39 -24.97
N LYS A 467 0.74 0.64 -23.92
CA LYS A 467 0.14 1.94 -23.61
C LYS A 467 0.37 2.40 -22.17
N THR A 468 1.44 1.93 -21.54
CA THR A 468 1.95 2.45 -20.26
C THR A 468 2.76 3.74 -20.48
N GLY A 469 2.97 4.52 -19.41
CA GLY A 469 3.78 5.75 -19.44
C GLY A 469 3.01 7.07 -19.40
N GLY A 470 1.71 7.04 -19.07
CA GLY A 470 0.91 8.26 -18.87
C GLY A 470 1.51 9.20 -17.82
N ILE A 471 1.38 10.51 -18.03
CA ILE A 471 1.96 11.56 -17.17
C ILE A 471 0.88 12.13 -16.25
N ALA A 472 1.18 12.23 -14.96
CA ALA A 472 0.36 12.93 -13.97
C ALA A 472 1.19 13.93 -13.15
N TYR A 473 0.82 15.20 -13.21
CA TYR A 473 1.28 16.24 -12.30
C TYR A 473 0.11 16.61 -11.37
N SER A 474 0.35 16.69 -10.06
CA SER A 474 -0.72 16.96 -9.10
C SER A 474 -0.26 17.86 -7.96
N THR A 475 -0.98 18.95 -7.74
CA THR A 475 -0.78 19.89 -6.63
C THR A 475 -2.07 20.05 -5.83
N LYS A 476 -1.98 20.06 -4.51
CA LYS A 476 -3.10 20.37 -3.57
C LYS A 476 -4.38 19.56 -3.83
N THR A 477 -4.25 18.37 -4.40
CA THR A 477 -5.36 17.56 -4.90
C THR A 477 -5.78 16.51 -3.88
N ILE A 478 -7.09 16.29 -3.76
CA ILE A 478 -7.65 15.29 -2.84
C ILE A 478 -8.17 14.07 -3.62
N PHE A 479 -7.63 12.89 -3.31
CA PHE A 479 -8.04 11.60 -3.82
C PHE A 479 -8.84 10.85 -2.75
N ARG A 480 -10.16 11.10 -2.70
CA ARG A 480 -11.06 10.61 -1.63
C ARG A 480 -11.87 9.39 -2.06
N ASN A 481 -12.00 8.40 -1.18
CA ASN A 481 -12.98 7.30 -1.28
C ASN A 481 -12.89 6.53 -2.62
N ASN A 482 -11.69 6.42 -3.18
CA ASN A 482 -11.39 5.64 -4.37
C ASN A 482 -10.90 4.24 -3.95
N GLU A 483 -11.25 3.18 -4.68
CA GLU A 483 -10.66 1.84 -4.45
C GLU A 483 -9.14 1.86 -4.64
N LYS A 484 -8.67 2.63 -5.63
CA LYS A 484 -7.26 2.97 -5.89
C LYS A 484 -7.16 4.43 -6.33
N SER A 485 -6.14 5.15 -5.86
CA SER A 485 -5.94 6.56 -6.22
C SER A 485 -5.00 6.75 -7.41
N VAL A 486 -3.85 6.05 -7.44
CA VAL A 486 -2.84 6.15 -8.49
C VAL A 486 -2.32 4.76 -8.85
N HIS A 487 -2.28 4.47 -10.15
CA HIS A 487 -1.70 3.24 -10.68
C HIS A 487 -0.74 3.51 -11.83
N ALA A 488 0.50 3.02 -11.73
CA ALA A 488 1.50 3.12 -12.78
C ALA A 488 2.26 1.80 -12.88
N LEU A 489 2.35 1.23 -14.08
CA LEU A 489 2.95 -0.10 -14.27
C LEU A 489 3.78 -0.23 -15.55
N VAL A 490 4.81 -1.09 -15.49
CA VAL A 490 5.65 -1.60 -16.58
C VAL A 490 6.00 -0.52 -17.61
N TYR A 491 6.81 0.46 -17.18
CA TYR A 491 7.25 1.56 -18.01
C TYR A 491 8.61 2.09 -17.56
N ARG A 492 9.46 2.48 -18.52
CA ARG A 492 10.75 3.12 -18.26
C ARG A 492 10.86 4.41 -19.04
N ASN A 493 11.21 5.47 -18.33
CA ASN A 493 11.44 6.77 -18.93
C ASN A 493 12.90 6.89 -19.38
N PHE A 494 13.18 7.62 -20.45
CA PHE A 494 14.54 7.74 -20.99
C PHE A 494 14.78 9.09 -21.69
N HIS A 495 15.99 9.61 -21.59
CA HIS A 495 16.31 10.94 -22.11
C HIS A 495 16.15 10.99 -23.65
N PRO A 496 15.48 12.01 -24.22
CA PRO A 496 15.14 12.05 -25.65
C PRO A 496 16.29 11.96 -26.65
N THR A 497 17.54 12.24 -26.25
CA THR A 497 18.69 12.34 -27.17
C THR A 497 19.84 11.38 -26.89
N ASN A 498 20.04 10.95 -25.64
CA ASN A 498 21.13 10.04 -25.25
C ASN A 498 20.63 8.65 -24.80
N ILE A 499 19.31 8.48 -24.68
CA ILE A 499 18.61 7.22 -24.38
C ILE A 499 18.99 6.58 -23.02
N LYS A 500 19.65 7.31 -22.12
CA LYS A 500 19.82 6.87 -20.73
C LYS A 500 18.46 6.77 -20.03
N GLU A 501 18.32 5.79 -19.15
CA GLU A 501 17.13 5.64 -18.31
C GLU A 501 17.05 6.79 -17.30
N MET A 502 15.83 7.22 -16.99
CA MET A 502 15.54 8.38 -16.14
C MET A 502 14.32 8.10 -15.26
N GLU A 503 14.12 8.94 -14.24
CA GLU A 503 12.93 8.89 -13.40
C GLU A 503 11.63 9.13 -14.19
N TYR A 504 10.55 8.50 -13.74
CA TYR A 504 9.18 8.69 -14.21
C TYR A 504 8.78 10.15 -14.01
N ASN A 505 8.38 10.81 -15.10
CA ASN A 505 8.03 12.22 -15.10
C ASN A 505 6.60 12.41 -14.56
N SER A 506 6.38 12.18 -13.26
CA SER A 506 5.11 12.39 -12.56
C SER A 506 5.34 12.63 -11.07
N TRP A 507 4.52 13.50 -10.47
CA TRP A 507 4.72 13.99 -9.11
C TRP A 507 3.43 14.48 -8.45
N PHE A 508 3.39 14.35 -7.13
CA PHE A 508 2.31 14.77 -6.25
C PHE A 508 2.89 15.67 -5.15
N ASP A 509 2.40 16.91 -5.02
CA ASP A 509 2.79 17.89 -3.99
C ASP A 509 1.55 18.35 -3.21
N ASN A 510 1.60 18.31 -1.88
CA ASN A 510 0.46 18.67 -1.00
C ASN A 510 -0.82 17.86 -1.30
N CYS A 511 -0.71 16.63 -1.78
CA CYS A 511 -1.88 15.84 -2.15
C CYS A 511 -2.37 15.01 -0.96
N THR A 512 -3.68 14.95 -0.77
CA THR A 512 -4.32 14.14 0.27
C THR A 512 -4.94 12.91 -0.35
N PHE A 513 -4.57 11.74 0.16
CA PHE A 513 -5.11 10.44 -0.22
C PHE A 513 -5.90 9.92 0.99
N GLU A 514 -7.23 9.81 0.87
CA GLU A 514 -8.07 9.48 2.02
C GLU A 514 -9.17 8.44 1.74
N ILE A 515 -9.34 7.50 2.67
CA ILE A 515 -10.55 6.67 2.80
C ILE A 515 -11.27 7.11 4.08
N THR A 516 -12.41 7.79 3.91
CA THR A 516 -13.26 8.23 5.02
C THR A 516 -14.24 7.12 5.44
N LYS A 517 -14.91 7.30 6.58
CA LYS A 517 -16.06 6.48 7.00
C LYS A 517 -17.19 6.42 5.96
N ASP A 518 -17.25 7.43 5.08
CA ASP A 518 -18.24 7.60 4.03
C ASP A 518 -17.86 6.86 2.74
N TYR A 519 -16.76 6.08 2.74
CA TYR A 519 -16.43 5.17 1.65
C TYR A 519 -17.52 4.11 1.49
N HIS A 520 -18.16 4.09 0.32
CA HIS A 520 -19.33 3.24 0.07
C HIS A 520 -19.03 1.72 0.11
N GLY A 521 -17.76 1.31 0.07
CA GLY A 521 -17.36 -0.10 0.21
C GLY A 521 -17.89 -1.06 -0.87
N ILE A 522 -18.35 -0.55 -2.01
CA ILE A 522 -18.84 -1.37 -3.14
C ILE A 522 -17.74 -2.28 -3.69
N HIS A 523 -16.51 -1.79 -3.64
CA HIS A 523 -15.26 -2.51 -3.91
C HIS A 523 -14.43 -2.54 -2.62
N THR A 524 -13.46 -3.46 -2.54
CA THR A 524 -12.60 -3.58 -1.35
C THR A 524 -11.38 -2.67 -1.50
N PHE A 525 -11.14 -1.77 -0.54
CA PHE A 525 -9.94 -0.93 -0.57
C PHE A 525 -8.70 -1.75 -0.18
N TYR A 526 -7.66 -1.67 -1.02
CA TYR A 526 -6.34 -2.26 -0.75
C TYR A 526 -5.23 -1.20 -0.67
N LYS A 527 -5.19 -0.22 -1.59
CA LYS A 527 -4.12 0.79 -1.59
C LYS A 527 -4.44 2.06 -2.34
N HIS A 528 -3.90 3.19 -1.87
CA HIS A 528 -3.98 4.44 -2.62
C HIS A 528 -3.04 4.45 -3.82
N VAL A 529 -1.77 4.07 -3.63
CA VAL A 529 -0.73 4.13 -4.67
C VAL A 529 -0.23 2.71 -4.98
N ASP A 530 -0.19 2.37 -6.27
CA ASP A 530 0.15 1.05 -6.80
C ASP A 530 1.15 1.20 -7.96
N LEU A 531 2.43 0.96 -7.66
CA LEU A 531 3.56 1.14 -8.58
C LEU A 531 4.20 -0.22 -8.91
N ASN A 532 4.32 -0.56 -10.19
CA ASN A 532 4.89 -1.83 -10.64
C ASN A 532 5.94 -1.61 -11.75
N GLN A 533 7.21 -1.97 -11.53
CA GLN A 533 8.28 -1.85 -12.54
C GLN A 533 8.33 -0.45 -13.21
N VAL A 534 8.24 0.59 -12.37
CA VAL A 534 8.44 2.02 -12.70
C VAL A 534 9.42 2.61 -11.69
N ASN A 535 10.21 3.63 -12.06
CA ASN A 535 11.24 4.21 -11.17
C ASN A 535 11.07 5.72 -11.02
N GLY A 536 11.28 6.28 -9.82
CA GLY A 536 11.34 7.72 -9.56
C GLY A 536 10.01 8.48 -9.42
N MET A 537 8.90 7.80 -9.10
CA MET A 537 7.62 8.47 -8.80
C MET A 537 7.72 9.32 -7.51
N LYS A 538 7.22 10.55 -7.49
CA LYS A 538 7.48 11.53 -6.42
C LYS A 538 6.23 11.94 -5.62
N PHE A 539 6.34 11.90 -4.29
CA PHE A 539 5.32 12.34 -3.33
C PHE A 539 5.97 13.32 -2.33
N LYS A 540 5.41 14.53 -2.20
CA LYS A 540 6.00 15.60 -1.39
C LYS A 540 4.94 16.31 -0.55
N GLY A 541 5.14 16.39 0.76
CA GLY A 541 4.13 16.92 1.69
C GLY A 541 2.76 16.24 1.51
N CYS A 542 2.72 14.94 1.23
CA CYS A 542 1.49 14.22 0.89
C CYS A 542 0.93 13.47 2.10
N ASP A 543 -0.36 13.65 2.36
CA ASP A 543 -1.07 13.01 3.46
C ASP A 543 -1.78 11.73 3.00
N PHE A 544 -1.56 10.62 3.68
CA PHE A 544 -2.26 9.36 3.46
C PHE A 544 -3.04 8.98 4.72
N ASN A 545 -4.37 8.83 4.60
CA ASN A 545 -5.28 8.68 5.73
C ASN A 545 -6.30 7.54 5.54
N LEU A 546 -6.30 6.58 6.46
CA LEU A 546 -7.30 5.52 6.52
C LEU A 546 -8.17 5.68 7.78
N SER A 547 -9.46 5.91 7.60
CA SER A 547 -10.42 5.95 8.70
C SER A 547 -10.65 4.54 9.28
N PRO A 548 -10.61 4.35 10.61
CA PRO A 548 -10.96 3.07 11.23
C PRO A 548 -12.47 2.74 11.11
N GLU A 549 -13.30 3.72 10.76
CA GLU A 549 -14.74 3.56 10.52
C GLU A 549 -15.07 3.19 9.04
N ALA A 550 -14.06 3.06 8.18
CA ALA A 550 -14.24 2.73 6.76
C ALA A 550 -14.70 1.27 6.54
N ASN A 551 -15.70 1.10 5.67
CA ASN A 551 -16.28 -0.21 5.34
C ASN A 551 -15.52 -0.89 4.18
N ASN A 552 -15.48 -2.22 4.17
CA ASN A 552 -14.84 -3.03 3.12
C ASN A 552 -13.38 -2.61 2.81
N VAL A 553 -12.57 -2.53 3.86
CA VAL A 553 -11.12 -2.35 3.79
C VAL A 553 -10.45 -3.71 3.97
N SER A 554 -9.47 -4.04 3.14
CA SER A 554 -8.66 -5.26 3.30
C SER A 554 -7.75 -5.15 4.53
N ASP A 555 -7.55 -6.25 5.26
CA ASP A 555 -6.52 -6.32 6.32
C ASP A 555 -5.11 -6.09 5.78
N TYR A 556 -4.88 -6.31 4.47
CA TYR A 556 -3.61 -6.08 3.79
C TYR A 556 -3.48 -4.66 3.19
N ASN A 557 -4.18 -3.69 3.78
CA ASN A 557 -4.17 -2.32 3.27
C ASN A 557 -2.81 -1.61 3.40
N GLN A 558 -2.52 -0.79 2.39
CA GLN A 558 -1.26 -0.10 2.16
C GLN A 558 -1.53 1.36 1.75
N ALA A 559 -0.71 2.33 2.16
CA ALA A 559 -0.82 3.67 1.56
C ALA A 559 -0.12 3.71 0.20
N ILE A 560 1.16 3.31 0.18
CA ILE A 560 1.97 3.12 -1.02
C ILE A 560 2.40 1.66 -1.10
N ALA A 561 2.22 1.04 -2.26
CA ALA A 561 2.81 -0.25 -2.59
C ALA A 561 3.67 -0.14 -3.86
N ALA A 562 4.90 -0.62 -3.75
CA ALA A 562 5.90 -0.62 -4.82
C ALA A 562 6.40 -2.04 -5.12
N TYR A 563 6.29 -2.45 -6.37
CA TYR A 563 6.53 -3.80 -6.87
C TYR A 563 7.65 -3.75 -7.90
N SER A 564 8.88 -4.03 -7.45
CA SER A 564 10.14 -3.80 -8.19
C SER A 564 10.20 -2.36 -8.76
N ALA A 565 9.71 -1.40 -7.98
CA ALA A 565 9.45 -0.03 -8.38
C ALA A 565 10.10 0.96 -7.41
N GLY A 566 10.62 2.06 -7.96
CA GLY A 566 11.32 3.10 -7.20
C GLY A 566 10.50 4.37 -7.08
N PHE A 567 10.63 5.05 -5.94
CA PHE A 567 9.83 6.22 -5.59
C PHE A 567 10.51 7.07 -4.51
N LYS A 568 10.11 8.35 -4.42
CA LYS A 568 10.64 9.32 -3.45
C LYS A 568 9.48 9.91 -2.65
N VAL A 569 9.54 9.80 -1.33
CA VAL A 569 8.63 10.42 -0.34
C VAL A 569 9.41 11.46 0.44
N GLU A 570 9.04 12.72 0.31
CA GLU A 570 9.76 13.85 0.91
C GLU A 570 8.84 14.80 1.67
N ALA A 571 9.43 15.63 2.53
CA ALA A 571 8.77 16.84 3.04
C ALA A 571 8.91 18.01 2.06
N ARG A 572 7.91 18.90 2.05
CA ARG A 572 8.03 20.24 1.45
C ARG A 572 8.67 21.18 2.46
N CYS A 573 9.58 22.04 1.98
CA CYS A 573 10.05 23.18 2.75
C CYS A 573 9.00 24.31 2.69
N GLU A 574 8.53 24.77 3.85
CA GLU A 574 7.64 25.94 3.96
C GLU A 574 8.39 27.21 4.39
N GLY A 575 9.55 27.04 5.05
CA GLY A 575 10.39 28.15 5.50
C GLY A 575 10.95 29.00 4.36
N LEU A 576 10.92 30.32 4.51
CA LEU A 576 11.45 31.29 3.53
C LEU A 576 13.00 31.41 3.54
N THR A 577 13.71 30.46 4.14
CA THR A 577 15.16 30.49 4.37
C THR A 577 15.83 29.20 3.90
N SER A 578 17.13 29.27 3.61
CA SER A 578 17.99 28.11 3.36
C SER A 578 19.17 28.11 4.35
N PRO A 579 19.43 27.02 5.11
CA PRO A 579 18.64 25.79 5.17
C PRO A 579 17.20 26.04 5.69
N CYS A 580 16.32 25.07 5.42
CA CYS A 580 14.90 25.20 5.71
C CYS A 580 14.59 24.82 7.16
N ASN A 581 13.88 25.70 7.87
CA ASN A 581 13.54 25.53 9.28
C ASN A 581 12.17 24.86 9.47
N ASP A 582 11.20 25.19 8.63
CA ASP A 582 9.81 24.73 8.73
C ASP A 582 9.48 23.76 7.58
N TRP A 583 9.00 22.56 7.92
CA TRP A 583 8.81 21.45 6.99
C TRP A 583 7.41 20.84 7.09
N ASP A 584 6.69 20.86 5.97
CA ASP A 584 5.45 20.15 5.73
C ASP A 584 5.78 18.69 5.35
N ARG A 585 5.43 17.74 6.21
CA ARG A 585 5.88 16.34 6.13
C ARG A 585 4.83 15.47 5.44
N SER A 586 5.26 14.55 4.58
CA SER A 586 4.35 13.50 4.11
C SER A 586 3.93 12.60 5.28
N THR A 587 2.63 12.39 5.48
CA THR A 587 2.07 11.64 6.62
C THR A 587 1.39 10.34 6.21
N PHE A 588 1.43 9.33 7.09
CA PHE A 588 0.85 8.01 6.86
C PHE A 588 0.09 7.57 8.10
N ASN A 589 -1.25 7.50 8.02
CA ASN A 589 -2.11 7.35 9.19
C ASN A 589 -3.08 6.17 9.06
N GLY A 590 -2.92 5.15 9.93
CA GLY A 590 -3.93 4.11 10.19
C GLY A 590 -3.85 2.80 9.37
N PHE A 591 -2.85 2.61 8.51
CA PHE A 591 -2.76 1.45 7.61
C PHE A 591 -2.18 0.19 8.28
N ARG A 592 -2.39 -1.03 7.74
CA ARG A 592 -1.58 -2.19 8.18
C ARG A 592 -0.12 -1.93 7.87
N VAL A 593 0.18 -1.48 6.65
CA VAL A 593 1.52 -1.04 6.23
C VAL A 593 1.44 0.38 5.66
N GLY A 594 2.25 1.31 6.16
CA GLY A 594 2.35 2.66 5.57
C GLY A 594 2.90 2.58 4.15
N VAL A 595 4.16 2.17 4.03
CA VAL A 595 4.83 1.96 2.73
C VAL A 595 5.28 0.50 2.61
N TYR A 596 4.80 -0.19 1.59
CA TYR A 596 5.31 -1.49 1.15
C TYR A 596 6.24 -1.31 -0.06
N ALA A 597 7.42 -1.93 -0.01
CA ALA A 597 8.30 -2.08 -1.15
C ALA A 597 8.84 -3.52 -1.23
N GLY A 598 8.69 -4.17 -2.39
CA GLY A 598 9.26 -5.50 -2.62
C GLY A 598 9.76 -5.69 -4.05
N ASN A 599 10.90 -6.32 -4.26
CA ASN A 599 11.55 -6.45 -5.57
C ASN A 599 11.70 -7.92 -6.02
N SER A 600 11.33 -8.23 -7.26
CA SER A 600 11.43 -9.57 -7.87
C SER A 600 12.82 -9.92 -8.43
N GLY A 601 13.86 -9.17 -8.03
CA GLY A 601 15.27 -9.44 -8.31
C GLY A 601 15.70 -9.22 -9.76
N VAL A 602 15.00 -8.35 -10.50
CA VAL A 602 15.26 -8.06 -11.92
C VAL A 602 15.46 -6.58 -12.24
N ASN A 603 15.62 -5.72 -11.23
CA ASN A 603 16.11 -4.35 -11.38
C ASN A 603 16.69 -3.82 -10.06
N ASN A 604 17.38 -2.67 -10.14
CA ASN A 604 17.99 -1.99 -8.99
C ASN A 604 17.12 -0.83 -8.47
N ASN A 605 15.80 -0.87 -8.69
CA ASN A 605 14.91 0.20 -8.24
C ASN A 605 14.86 0.22 -6.71
N SER A 606 15.09 1.41 -6.14
CA SER A 606 15.13 1.68 -4.70
C SER A 606 14.18 2.83 -4.36
N TYR A 607 13.95 3.06 -3.07
CA TYR A 607 13.11 4.14 -2.56
C TYR A 607 13.86 5.06 -1.58
N LEU A 608 13.38 6.30 -1.52
CA LEU A 608 13.80 7.32 -0.55
C LEU A 608 12.59 7.77 0.26
N ILE A 609 12.70 7.73 1.59
CA ILE A 609 11.76 8.33 2.52
C ILE A 609 12.54 9.32 3.40
N ASN A 610 12.20 10.61 3.32
CA ASN A 610 12.91 11.69 3.99
C ASN A 610 11.92 12.65 4.68
N ARG A 611 12.00 12.76 6.01
CA ARG A 611 11.11 13.62 6.84
C ARG A 611 9.63 13.23 6.73
N ALA A 612 9.32 11.94 6.76
CA ALA A 612 7.95 11.44 6.86
C ALA A 612 7.46 11.33 8.32
N LEU A 613 6.15 11.17 8.50
CA LEU A 613 5.49 10.90 9.78
C LEU A 613 4.52 9.71 9.66
N PHE A 614 4.78 8.64 10.41
CA PHE A 614 3.94 7.44 10.43
C PHE A 614 3.21 7.35 11.78
N THR A 615 1.87 7.35 11.77
CA THR A 615 1.05 7.28 12.99
C THR A 615 0.01 6.18 12.90
N GLY A 616 -0.14 5.36 13.94
CA GLY A 616 -1.23 4.37 14.00
C GLY A 616 -1.12 3.22 12.99
N ASN A 617 0.01 3.09 12.31
CA ASN A 617 0.29 1.97 11.40
C ASN A 617 0.85 0.79 12.19
N SER A 618 0.54 -0.43 11.74
CA SER A 618 1.11 -1.65 12.33
C SER A 618 2.53 -1.94 11.83
N ILE A 619 2.82 -1.57 10.58
CA ILE A 619 4.17 -1.46 10.05
C ILE A 619 4.32 -0.09 9.36
N GLY A 620 5.36 0.67 9.68
CA GLY A 620 5.64 1.96 9.03
C GLY A 620 6.13 1.75 7.59
N VAL A 621 7.30 1.13 7.46
CA VAL A 621 7.88 0.71 6.18
C VAL A 621 8.14 -0.80 6.20
N LEU A 622 7.64 -1.53 5.21
CA LEU A 622 8.01 -2.92 4.97
C LEU A 622 8.82 -3.02 3.67
N SER A 623 10.07 -3.46 3.79
CA SER A 623 11.02 -3.65 2.70
C SER A 623 11.36 -5.14 2.55
N ASN A 624 11.18 -5.70 1.35
CA ASN A 624 11.33 -7.12 1.07
C ASN A 624 12.18 -7.32 -0.20
N ASN A 625 13.42 -7.78 -0.07
CA ASN A 625 14.37 -7.95 -1.17
C ASN A 625 14.77 -6.64 -1.89
N VAL A 626 14.72 -5.47 -1.22
CA VAL A 626 15.01 -4.15 -1.83
C VAL A 626 16.34 -3.58 -1.36
N ASP A 627 17.28 -3.42 -2.31
CA ASP A 627 18.61 -2.87 -2.08
C ASP A 627 18.66 -1.33 -2.09
N ASN A 628 19.68 -0.77 -1.45
CA ASN A 628 20.03 0.65 -1.42
C ASN A 628 18.90 1.55 -0.89
N ALA A 629 18.00 1.01 -0.06
CA ALA A 629 16.82 1.70 0.46
C ALA A 629 17.21 2.80 1.48
N ILE A 630 16.58 3.98 1.38
CA ILE A 630 16.90 5.13 2.23
C ILE A 630 15.67 5.51 3.07
N VAL A 631 15.81 5.51 4.40
CA VAL A 631 14.81 6.06 5.33
C VAL A 631 15.52 6.96 6.34
N ILE A 632 15.27 8.27 6.25
CA ILE A 632 15.98 9.26 7.05
C ILE A 632 15.09 10.36 7.63
N ASN A 633 15.53 10.97 8.73
CA ASN A 633 14.87 12.12 9.38
C ASN A 633 13.37 11.91 9.73
N SER A 634 12.87 10.66 9.80
CA SER A 634 11.43 10.34 9.86
C SER A 634 10.97 9.86 11.24
N GLU A 635 9.69 10.05 11.55
CA GLU A 635 9.11 9.69 12.86
C GLU A 635 8.06 8.58 12.76
N PHE A 636 8.10 7.64 13.70
CA PHE A 636 7.29 6.43 13.71
C PHE A 636 6.59 6.23 15.07
N TYR A 637 5.28 6.41 15.10
CA TYR A 637 4.40 6.15 16.25
C TYR A 637 3.62 4.86 15.98
N SER A 638 4.23 3.73 16.31
CA SER A 638 3.74 2.39 15.94
C SER A 638 2.58 1.94 16.82
N ALA A 639 1.56 1.33 16.23
CA ALA A 639 0.38 0.82 16.93
C ALA A 639 -0.17 -0.46 16.27
N LYS A 640 -0.44 -1.51 17.06
CA LYS A 640 -1.25 -2.64 16.57
C LYS A 640 -2.68 -2.14 16.34
N ASN A 641 -3.05 -1.98 15.07
CA ASN A 641 -4.38 -1.54 14.64
C ASN A 641 -5.26 -2.74 14.22
N GLN A 642 -6.53 -2.46 13.87
CA GLN A 642 -7.54 -3.50 13.65
C GLN A 642 -7.23 -4.48 12.51
N TYR A 643 -6.36 -4.07 11.58
CA TYR A 643 -5.97 -4.83 10.40
C TYR A 643 -4.79 -5.80 10.66
N ASN A 644 -4.15 -5.72 11.82
CA ASN A 644 -2.99 -6.57 12.14
C ASN A 644 -3.40 -7.72 13.06
N TRP A 645 -3.51 -8.90 12.47
CA TRP A 645 -3.74 -10.16 13.17
C TRP A 645 -2.51 -10.63 13.98
N GLU A 646 -1.30 -10.19 13.62
CA GLU A 646 -0.05 -10.63 14.24
C GLU A 646 0.29 -9.86 15.53
N ASP A 647 0.99 -10.49 16.49
CA ASP A 647 1.36 -9.88 17.78
C ASP A 647 2.71 -9.15 17.77
N CYS A 648 3.04 -8.50 16.66
CA CYS A 648 4.18 -7.58 16.54
C CYS A 648 3.87 -6.40 15.61
N THR A 649 4.68 -5.35 15.73
CA THR A 649 4.63 -4.12 14.94
C THR A 649 6.05 -3.59 14.71
N TYR A 650 6.28 -2.93 13.58
CA TYR A 650 7.62 -2.46 13.17
C TYR A 650 7.56 -1.01 12.70
N GLY A 651 8.51 -0.17 13.13
CA GLY A 651 8.75 1.12 12.47
C GLY A 651 9.27 0.91 11.05
N ILE A 652 10.39 0.19 10.93
CA ILE A 652 10.92 -0.34 9.68
C ILE A 652 11.10 -1.86 9.82
N PHE A 653 10.65 -2.61 8.82
CA PHE A 653 10.97 -4.02 8.61
C PHE A 653 11.81 -4.12 7.33
N VAL A 654 13.00 -4.73 7.38
CA VAL A 654 13.78 -5.09 6.18
C VAL A 654 14.14 -6.57 6.20
N GLU A 655 13.80 -7.27 5.10
CA GLU A 655 14.23 -8.65 4.84
C GLU A 655 15.05 -8.69 3.53
N SER A 656 16.29 -9.14 3.62
CA SER A 656 17.26 -9.28 2.51
C SER A 656 17.38 -8.05 1.58
N GLY A 657 17.48 -6.85 2.18
CA GLY A 657 17.94 -5.65 1.46
C GLY A 657 19.39 -5.34 1.81
N ALA A 658 20.25 -5.13 0.81
CA ALA A 658 21.65 -4.75 1.00
C ALA A 658 21.88 -3.24 0.83
N GLY A 659 22.88 -2.67 1.52
CA GLY A 659 23.32 -1.28 1.33
C GLY A 659 22.29 -0.22 1.76
N PHE A 660 21.38 -0.56 2.67
CA PHE A 660 20.36 0.38 3.16
C PHE A 660 20.96 1.52 3.99
N THR A 661 20.20 2.61 4.16
CA THR A 661 20.56 3.79 4.96
C THR A 661 19.40 4.16 5.87
N PHE A 662 19.47 3.78 7.16
CA PHE A 662 18.47 4.12 8.18
C PHE A 662 19.08 5.04 9.24
N GLU A 663 18.80 6.34 9.18
CA GLU A 663 19.52 7.37 9.94
C GLU A 663 18.65 8.56 10.43
N ASP A 664 18.94 9.06 11.63
CA ASP A 664 18.26 10.22 12.26
C ASP A 664 16.73 10.08 12.33
N ASN A 665 16.21 8.83 12.35
CA ASN A 665 14.79 8.53 12.56
C ASN A 665 14.47 8.37 14.05
N LYS A 666 13.18 8.52 14.40
CA LYS A 666 12.70 8.38 15.79
C LYS A 666 11.54 7.40 15.87
N PHE A 667 11.62 6.47 16.81
CA PHE A 667 10.70 5.35 16.96
C PHE A 667 10.06 5.34 18.35
N PHE A 668 8.73 5.34 18.37
CA PHE A 668 7.90 5.41 19.58
C PHE A 668 6.82 4.33 19.54
N LYS A 669 6.53 3.73 20.69
CA LYS A 669 5.21 3.10 20.89
C LYS A 669 4.15 4.21 21.01
N GLN A 670 3.09 4.13 20.20
CA GLN A 670 1.99 5.11 20.30
C GLN A 670 1.28 5.03 21.67
N ALA A 671 0.98 6.19 22.24
CA ALA A 671 0.27 6.29 23.52
C ALA A 671 -1.12 5.62 23.44
N GLY A 672 -1.40 4.73 24.40
CA GLY A 672 -2.64 3.96 24.44
C GLY A 672 -2.73 2.77 23.47
N ALA A 673 -1.70 2.50 22.67
CA ALA A 673 -1.69 1.36 21.75
C ALA A 673 -1.73 0.00 22.49
N PRO A 674 -2.34 -1.06 21.90
CA PRO A 674 -2.59 -2.34 22.56
C PRO A 674 -1.36 -3.09 23.10
N LEU A 675 -1.61 -4.26 23.71
CA LEU A 675 -0.58 -5.27 23.91
C LEU A 675 -0.23 -5.90 22.56
N SER A 676 1.07 -5.93 22.27
CA SER A 676 1.73 -6.41 21.05
C SER A 676 3.24 -6.27 21.32
N ASN A 677 4.08 -6.93 20.53
CA ASN A 677 5.48 -6.53 20.43
C ASN A 677 5.60 -5.24 19.59
N TYR A 678 6.52 -4.37 19.99
CA TYR A 678 6.81 -3.09 19.33
C TYR A 678 8.30 -3.03 19.01
N ILE A 679 8.65 -3.01 17.74
CA ILE A 679 10.02 -2.99 17.25
C ILE A 679 10.28 -1.68 16.51
N GLY A 680 11.42 -1.03 16.78
CA GLY A 680 11.84 0.16 16.03
C GLY A 680 12.27 -0.21 14.61
N ILE A 681 13.40 -0.90 14.49
CA ILE A 681 13.88 -1.47 13.23
C ILE A 681 14.08 -2.99 13.37
N GLY A 682 13.49 -3.77 12.47
CA GLY A 682 13.74 -5.20 12.29
C GLY A 682 14.60 -5.44 11.05
N ALA A 683 15.74 -6.14 11.20
CA ALA A 683 16.68 -6.44 10.11
C ALA A 683 16.92 -7.95 9.98
N PHE A 684 16.63 -8.50 8.80
CA PHE A 684 16.46 -9.95 8.61
C PHE A 684 17.17 -10.47 7.36
N ASN A 685 18.07 -11.44 7.53
CA ASN A 685 18.81 -12.09 6.44
C ASN A 685 19.45 -11.11 5.43
N CYS A 686 20.01 -9.99 5.91
CA CYS A 686 20.56 -8.93 5.03
C CYS A 686 21.95 -9.25 4.44
N GLU A 687 22.71 -10.18 5.03
CA GLU A 687 23.98 -10.74 4.50
C GLU A 687 25.03 -9.73 3.95
N THR A 688 25.01 -8.49 4.44
CA THR A 688 25.86 -7.40 3.94
C THR A 688 26.48 -6.56 5.06
N VAL A 689 27.52 -5.78 4.72
CA VAL A 689 28.07 -4.71 5.57
C VAL A 689 27.06 -3.55 5.57
N SER A 690 26.51 -3.18 6.72
CA SER A 690 25.52 -2.10 6.83
C SER A 690 25.41 -1.54 8.25
N ASP A 691 24.96 -0.29 8.36
CA ASP A 691 24.84 0.44 9.61
C ASP A 691 23.37 0.78 9.90
N ILE A 692 22.90 0.54 11.13
CA ILE A 692 21.80 1.33 11.70
C ILE A 692 22.43 2.44 12.52
N TYR A 693 22.36 3.66 12.00
CA TYR A 693 23.14 4.79 12.48
C TYR A 693 22.27 5.88 13.12
N LYS A 694 22.52 6.20 14.39
CA LYS A 694 22.03 7.43 15.03
C LYS A 694 20.50 7.61 14.96
N ASN A 695 19.75 6.57 15.27
CA ASN A 695 18.29 6.63 15.43
C ASN A 695 17.89 6.69 16.92
N GLU A 696 16.73 7.25 17.23
CA GLU A 696 16.16 7.36 18.59
C GLU A 696 15.05 6.30 18.81
N PHE A 697 15.11 5.55 19.91
CA PHE A 697 14.22 4.42 20.21
C PHE A 697 13.62 4.55 21.62
N THR A 698 12.30 4.76 21.73
CA THR A 698 11.63 5.09 22.99
C THR A 698 10.40 4.22 23.30
N GLY A 699 10.41 3.53 24.44
CA GLY A 699 9.25 2.81 24.97
C GLY A 699 8.82 1.55 24.20
N LEU A 700 9.75 0.93 23.47
CA LEU A 700 9.52 -0.21 22.58
C LEU A 700 9.75 -1.57 23.29
N THR A 701 9.32 -2.68 22.68
CA THR A 701 9.77 -4.02 23.08
C THR A 701 11.24 -4.19 22.68
N ALA A 702 11.58 -3.90 21.42
CA ALA A 702 12.95 -3.86 20.94
C ALA A 702 13.23 -2.51 20.25
N GLY A 703 14.32 -1.84 20.60
CA GLY A 703 14.82 -0.73 19.78
C GLY A 703 15.20 -1.24 18.39
N ASN A 704 16.15 -2.18 18.35
CA ASN A 704 16.52 -2.92 17.15
C ASN A 704 16.42 -4.43 17.37
N TYR A 705 15.92 -5.14 16.37
CA TYR A 705 15.79 -6.60 16.36
C TYR A 705 16.47 -7.17 15.11
N ALA A 706 17.48 -8.01 15.29
CA ALA A 706 18.03 -8.84 14.22
C ALA A 706 17.60 -10.31 14.37
N TYR A 707 17.18 -10.92 13.26
CA TYR A 707 16.97 -12.36 13.15
C TYR A 707 17.65 -12.92 11.89
N GLY A 708 18.29 -14.08 12.02
CA GLY A 708 18.99 -14.73 10.91
C GLY A 708 20.33 -14.06 10.55
N LYS A 709 20.83 -14.36 9.34
CA LYS A 709 22.20 -14.06 8.88
C LYS A 709 22.32 -12.60 8.42
N ASN A 710 22.87 -11.73 9.27
CA ASN A 710 23.07 -10.31 9.00
C ASN A 710 24.58 -9.96 8.98
N TYR A 711 25.37 -10.89 8.44
CA TYR A 711 26.78 -10.76 8.08
C TYR A 711 27.05 -11.58 6.79
N PRO A 712 28.09 -11.23 5.99
CA PRO A 712 28.45 -11.95 4.76
C PRO A 712 29.32 -13.19 5.09
N ASP A 713 30.50 -13.34 4.49
CA ASP A 713 31.38 -14.51 4.70
C ASP A 713 32.09 -14.52 6.07
N PHE A 714 32.25 -13.35 6.71
CA PHE A 714 33.09 -13.17 7.89
C PHE A 714 32.36 -12.48 9.04
N LEU A 715 32.48 -13.04 10.25
CA LEU A 715 31.87 -12.50 11.48
C LEU A 715 32.39 -11.11 11.91
N TYR A 716 33.47 -10.60 11.31
CA TYR A 716 33.97 -9.23 11.53
C TYR A 716 33.49 -8.24 10.45
N GLN A 717 32.56 -8.66 9.59
CA GLN A 717 31.83 -7.83 8.63
C GLN A 717 30.33 -8.03 8.89
N GLY A 718 29.47 -7.08 8.52
CA GLY A 718 28.01 -7.24 8.66
C GLY A 718 27.29 -6.02 9.22
N LEU A 719 26.18 -6.28 9.90
CA LEU A 719 25.34 -5.27 10.55
C LEU A 719 25.98 -4.73 11.85
N GLU A 720 26.20 -3.42 11.91
CA GLU A 720 26.52 -2.69 13.15
C GLU A 720 25.39 -1.77 13.62
N TYR A 721 25.28 -1.62 14.95
CA TYR A 721 24.45 -0.62 15.61
C TYR A 721 25.37 0.49 16.15
N ILE A 722 25.29 1.69 15.56
CA ILE A 722 26.22 2.79 15.85
C ILE A 722 25.46 4.07 16.21
N CYS A 723 25.91 4.78 17.25
CA CYS A 723 25.41 6.10 17.67
C CYS A 723 23.90 6.19 18.03
N ASN A 724 23.19 5.07 18.16
CA ASN A 724 21.74 5.06 18.45
C ASN A 724 21.45 5.44 19.90
N ILE A 725 20.29 6.06 20.14
CA ILE A 725 19.86 6.53 21.46
C ILE A 725 18.62 5.76 21.89
N ASN A 726 18.71 5.02 23.00
CA ASN A 726 17.62 4.23 23.54
C ASN A 726 17.07 4.83 24.84
N THR A 727 15.76 4.76 25.06
CA THR A 727 15.10 5.27 26.28
C THR A 727 13.85 4.46 26.65
N GLY A 728 13.99 3.60 27.66
CA GLY A 728 12.88 2.88 28.28
C GLY A 728 12.31 1.74 27.43
N ASN A 729 13.11 1.16 26.54
CA ASN A 729 12.73 -0.07 25.83
C ASN A 729 12.87 -1.29 26.75
N TRP A 730 12.21 -2.40 26.43
CA TRP A 730 12.41 -3.67 27.16
C TRP A 730 13.77 -4.31 26.82
N ALA A 731 14.08 -4.38 25.52
CA ALA A 731 15.42 -4.60 24.99
C ALA A 731 15.82 -3.40 24.13
N ASP A 732 17.03 -2.88 24.30
CA ASP A 732 17.56 -1.85 23.39
C ASP A 732 18.00 -2.51 22.07
N PHE A 733 18.84 -3.55 22.16
CA PHE A 733 19.22 -4.43 21.05
C PHE A 733 18.89 -5.89 21.37
N TYR A 734 18.27 -6.59 20.42
CA TYR A 734 17.92 -8.01 20.51
C TYR A 734 18.38 -8.74 19.24
N VAL A 735 19.14 -9.82 19.38
CA VAL A 735 19.70 -10.60 18.25
C VAL A 735 19.40 -12.08 18.46
N LYS A 736 18.85 -12.75 17.44
CA LYS A 736 18.49 -14.18 17.47
C LYS A 736 18.93 -14.90 16.18
N GLY A 737 19.43 -16.12 16.32
CA GLY A 737 19.73 -17.00 15.17
C GLY A 737 18.46 -17.59 14.55
N LYS A 738 18.63 -18.45 13.53
CA LYS A 738 17.55 -19.35 13.08
C LYS A 738 17.47 -20.53 14.06
N GLU A 739 16.32 -21.20 14.15
CA GLU A 739 16.16 -22.31 15.12
C GLU A 739 17.10 -23.52 14.85
N ASP A 740 17.49 -23.73 13.60
CA ASP A 740 18.49 -24.73 13.18
C ASP A 740 19.91 -24.15 13.00
N ASP A 741 20.07 -22.82 12.93
CA ASP A 741 21.37 -22.15 12.86
C ASP A 741 21.50 -21.03 13.91
N PHE A 742 22.09 -21.42 15.03
CA PHE A 742 22.41 -20.54 16.15
C PHE A 742 23.68 -19.68 15.91
N PHE A 743 24.38 -19.80 14.79
CA PHE A 743 25.54 -18.97 14.47
C PHE A 743 25.15 -17.74 13.63
N SER A 744 24.11 -17.83 12.80
CA SER A 744 23.41 -16.66 12.23
C SER A 744 23.17 -15.56 13.28
N GLY A 745 23.51 -14.32 12.95
CA GLY A 745 23.45 -13.17 13.85
C GLY A 745 23.88 -11.88 13.15
N ILE A 746 24.42 -10.93 13.90
CA ILE A 746 25.01 -9.68 13.38
C ILE A 746 26.55 -9.73 13.40
N GLN A 747 27.23 -8.62 13.07
CA GLN A 747 28.69 -8.52 13.18
C GLN A 747 29.16 -8.75 14.63
N SER A 748 30.09 -9.67 14.83
CA SER A 748 30.62 -10.08 16.14
C SER A 748 31.48 -9.02 16.84
N LYS A 749 31.91 -7.98 16.13
CA LYS A 749 32.49 -6.76 16.73
C LYS A 749 31.48 -5.63 16.51
N GLN A 750 31.23 -4.84 17.54
CA GLN A 750 30.35 -3.67 17.47
C GLN A 750 31.17 -2.45 17.92
N GLY A 751 31.67 -1.69 16.94
CA GLY A 751 32.73 -0.70 17.10
C GLY A 751 34.13 -1.34 17.22
N SER A 752 35.12 -0.53 17.58
CA SER A 752 36.53 -0.91 17.68
C SER A 752 37.27 -0.16 18.78
N THR A 753 38.51 -0.57 19.07
CA THR A 753 39.44 0.12 20.00
C THR A 753 39.79 1.56 19.60
N LEU A 754 39.61 1.94 18.33
CA LEU A 754 39.84 3.31 17.83
C LEU A 754 38.55 4.13 17.80
N MET A 755 37.40 3.48 17.55
CA MET A 755 36.09 4.12 17.45
C MET A 755 35.02 3.23 18.12
N PRO A 756 34.57 3.56 19.34
CA PRO A 756 33.51 2.80 20.01
C PRO A 756 32.17 2.99 19.30
N ALA A 757 31.25 2.04 19.48
CA ALA A 757 29.94 2.03 18.84
C ALA A 757 29.01 3.20 19.25
N ARG A 758 29.30 3.87 20.38
CA ARG A 758 28.63 5.10 20.83
C ARG A 758 27.10 5.05 21.04
N ASN A 759 26.46 3.89 21.08
CA ASN A 759 25.06 3.84 21.44
C ASN A 759 24.85 4.23 22.92
N GLN A 760 23.80 5.00 23.18
CA GLN A 760 23.28 5.28 24.52
C GLN A 760 22.18 4.27 24.84
N PHE A 761 22.27 3.64 26.01
CA PHE A 761 21.32 2.63 26.48
C PHE A 761 20.27 3.20 27.43
N SER A 762 19.15 2.49 27.55
CA SER A 762 18.01 2.83 28.40
C SER A 762 18.41 2.93 29.88
N PRO A 763 18.32 4.10 30.54
CA PRO A 763 18.79 4.26 31.92
C PRO A 763 17.90 3.54 32.96
N THR A 764 16.65 3.24 32.60
CA THR A 764 15.66 2.49 33.39
C THR A 764 14.71 1.74 32.45
N GLY A 765 14.01 0.73 32.97
CA GLY A 765 12.95 -0.01 32.23
C GLY A 765 13.43 -1.20 31.41
N ALA A 766 14.66 -1.16 30.90
CA ALA A 766 15.24 -2.28 30.15
C ALA A 766 15.49 -3.51 31.03
N THR A 767 15.14 -4.67 30.48
CA THR A 767 15.66 -5.98 30.92
C THR A 767 17.00 -6.26 30.26
N TRP A 768 17.20 -5.80 29.02
CA TRP A 768 18.43 -6.00 28.25
C TRP A 768 18.88 -4.72 27.54
N HIS A 769 20.15 -4.35 27.71
CA HIS A 769 20.82 -3.36 26.84
C HIS A 769 21.30 -4.06 25.56
N PHE A 770 21.75 -5.31 25.67
CA PHE A 770 22.14 -6.12 24.51
C PHE A 770 21.84 -7.60 24.77
N TYR A 771 20.80 -8.14 24.14
CA TYR A 771 20.49 -9.57 24.21
C TYR A 771 20.97 -10.27 22.92
N ASN A 772 21.82 -11.28 23.07
CA ASN A 772 22.34 -12.08 21.96
C ASN A 772 22.06 -13.58 22.24
N GLU A 773 21.06 -14.14 21.56
CA GLU A 773 20.69 -15.56 21.66
C GLU A 773 21.54 -16.47 20.75
N THR A 774 22.46 -15.89 19.98
CA THR A 774 23.34 -16.65 19.08
C THR A 774 24.52 -17.25 19.84
N LYS A 775 25.19 -18.25 19.25
CA LYS A 775 26.43 -18.85 19.76
C LYS A 775 27.66 -17.98 19.51
N ASN A 776 27.56 -16.95 18.65
CA ASN A 776 28.65 -16.05 18.34
C ASN A 776 28.70 -14.91 19.36
N LEU A 777 29.67 -14.97 20.27
CA LEU A 777 29.94 -13.94 21.28
C LEU A 777 30.23 -12.58 20.61
N ILE A 778 29.46 -11.55 20.96
CA ILE A 778 29.65 -10.18 20.45
C ILE A 778 30.62 -9.43 21.36
N GLY A 779 31.65 -8.79 20.78
CA GLY A 779 32.49 -7.81 21.48
C GLY A 779 31.99 -6.39 21.28
N TYR A 780 31.49 -5.75 22.35
CA TYR A 780 30.92 -4.40 22.28
C TYR A 780 31.89 -3.34 22.80
N TYR A 781 32.34 -2.45 21.90
CA TYR A 781 33.31 -1.40 22.20
C TYR A 781 32.61 -0.11 22.63
N TYR A 782 32.67 0.22 23.92
CA TYR A 782 31.92 1.34 24.50
C TYR A 782 32.80 2.54 24.86
N CYS A 783 32.26 3.75 24.74
CA CYS A 783 32.96 4.95 25.17
C CYS A 783 32.98 5.02 26.71
N GLN A 784 34.16 4.81 27.32
CA GLN A 784 34.29 4.75 28.79
C GLN A 784 33.97 6.08 29.48
N SER A 785 34.19 7.21 28.80
CA SER A 785 33.95 8.57 29.30
C SER A 785 32.56 9.12 28.98
N CYS A 786 31.72 8.39 28.25
CA CYS A 786 30.39 8.85 27.82
C CYS A 786 29.28 8.31 28.74
N PRO A 787 28.47 9.16 29.40
CA PRO A 787 27.35 8.72 30.25
C PRO A 787 26.33 7.89 29.47
N GLY A 788 25.88 6.76 30.03
CA GLY A 788 24.84 5.91 29.42
C GLY A 788 25.33 4.97 28.31
N HIS A 789 26.62 4.99 27.93
CA HIS A 789 27.16 4.13 26.88
C HIS A 789 27.57 2.72 27.35
N TYR A 790 27.55 2.46 28.66
CA TYR A 790 27.89 1.16 29.24
C TYR A 790 26.67 0.21 29.20
N PRO A 791 26.75 -0.96 28.53
CA PRO A 791 25.67 -1.92 28.51
C PRO A 791 25.64 -2.71 29.83
N ALA A 792 24.83 -2.28 30.79
CA ALA A 792 24.73 -2.93 32.10
C ALA A 792 24.21 -4.37 31.98
N TYR A 793 23.03 -4.54 31.35
CA TYR A 793 22.35 -5.84 31.22
C TYR A 793 22.62 -6.44 29.84
N VAL A 794 23.38 -7.54 29.76
CA VAL A 794 23.64 -8.23 28.49
C VAL A 794 23.60 -9.75 28.64
N GLU A 795 23.33 -10.43 27.54
CA GLU A 795 23.48 -11.89 27.39
C GLU A 795 24.38 -12.15 26.18
N ASN A 796 25.39 -13.03 26.32
CA ASN A 796 26.44 -13.32 25.32
C ASN A 796 27.10 -12.10 24.62
N VAL A 797 27.52 -11.08 25.41
CA VAL A 797 28.26 -9.88 24.92
C VAL A 797 29.41 -9.48 25.86
N THR A 798 30.63 -9.25 25.35
CA THR A 798 31.78 -8.67 26.10
C THR A 798 31.74 -7.13 26.09
N ARG A 799 32.48 -6.48 27.00
CA ARG A 799 32.36 -5.04 27.27
C ARG A 799 33.73 -4.37 27.24
N GLU A 800 34.13 -3.88 26.07
CA GLU A 800 35.47 -3.34 25.84
C GLU A 800 35.51 -1.82 26.04
N PRO A 801 36.22 -1.29 27.06
CA PRO A 801 36.27 0.14 27.33
C PRO A 801 37.20 0.88 26.35
N VAL A 802 36.69 1.93 25.72
CA VAL A 802 37.44 2.78 24.78
C VAL A 802 37.45 4.23 25.26
N SER A 803 38.66 4.79 25.40
CA SER A 803 38.89 6.14 25.95
C SER A 803 38.76 7.28 24.92
N VAL A 804 38.44 6.97 23.65
CA VAL A 804 38.34 7.95 22.56
C VAL A 804 36.97 8.63 22.55
N SER A 805 36.94 9.96 22.69
CA SER A 805 35.73 10.79 22.55
C SER A 805 35.72 11.54 21.21
N SER A 806 34.81 11.15 20.32
CA SER A 806 34.44 11.82 19.07
C SER A 806 32.91 11.88 18.95
N ASN A 807 32.39 12.78 18.11
CA ASN A 807 30.95 13.06 18.03
C ASN A 807 30.25 12.26 16.92
N CYS A 808 28.99 11.88 17.15
CA CYS A 808 28.10 11.29 16.17
C CYS A 808 27.50 12.36 15.25
N LEU A 809 28.26 12.80 14.25
CA LEU A 809 27.79 13.74 13.23
C LEU A 809 26.75 13.08 12.33
N SER A 810 25.77 13.84 11.83
CA SER A 810 24.84 13.33 10.82
C SER A 810 25.46 13.34 9.43
N HIS A 811 25.21 12.31 8.64
CA HIS A 811 25.53 12.29 7.22
C HIS A 811 24.46 13.07 6.41
N TYR A 812 23.16 12.89 6.72
CA TYR A 812 22.03 13.37 5.89
C TYR A 812 20.98 14.24 6.63
N GLY A 813 21.31 14.70 7.84
CA GLY A 813 20.40 15.37 8.78
C GLY A 813 20.17 16.86 8.55
N SER A 814 19.32 17.44 9.40
CA SER A 814 18.68 18.76 9.19
C SER A 814 19.62 19.98 9.22
N GLU A 815 20.57 20.04 10.15
CA GLU A 815 21.25 21.30 10.51
C GLU A 815 22.52 21.55 9.67
N THR A 816 23.40 20.55 9.57
CA THR A 816 24.59 20.54 8.69
C THR A 816 24.90 19.10 8.27
N PRO A 817 24.28 18.57 7.19
CA PRO A 817 24.60 17.23 6.69
C PRO A 817 26.04 17.17 6.16
N SER A 818 26.78 16.12 6.48
CA SER A 818 28.19 15.99 6.02
C SER A 818 28.32 15.52 4.57
N THR A 819 27.25 15.01 3.96
CA THR A 819 27.20 14.50 2.58
C THR A 819 25.77 14.66 2.02
N SER A 820 25.54 14.26 0.77
CA SER A 820 24.28 14.42 0.03
C SER A 820 23.86 13.07 -0.58
N ILE A 821 22.55 12.86 -0.75
CA ILE A 821 22.02 11.65 -1.42
C ILE A 821 22.50 11.58 -2.88
N VAL A 822 22.56 12.73 -3.57
CA VAL A 822 23.20 12.88 -4.88
C VAL A 822 24.48 13.71 -4.70
N LEU A 823 25.61 13.12 -5.03
CA LEU A 823 26.94 13.67 -4.77
C LEU A 823 27.37 14.68 -5.85
N SER A 824 27.96 15.79 -5.43
CA SER A 824 28.64 16.72 -6.35
C SER A 824 29.88 16.06 -6.98
N THR A 825 30.38 16.58 -8.12
CA THR A 825 31.61 16.06 -8.76
C THR A 825 32.82 16.02 -7.81
N ALA A 826 32.95 17.02 -6.92
CA ALA A 826 34.01 17.05 -5.91
C ALA A 826 33.76 16.01 -4.79
N SER A 827 32.50 15.76 -4.43
CA SER A 827 32.10 14.73 -3.47
C SER A 827 32.34 13.33 -4.04
N LYS A 828 32.01 13.08 -5.31
CA LYS A 828 32.27 11.83 -6.04
C LYS A 828 33.77 11.49 -6.03
N LEU A 829 34.65 12.44 -6.39
CA LEU A 829 36.11 12.29 -6.29
C LEU A 829 36.61 12.06 -4.83
N THR A 830 35.93 12.63 -3.84
CA THR A 830 36.26 12.42 -2.42
C THR A 830 35.93 10.99 -1.99
N MET A 831 34.78 10.44 -2.43
CA MET A 831 34.40 9.05 -2.17
C MET A 831 35.27 8.05 -2.94
N GLU A 832 35.64 8.35 -4.19
CA GLU A 832 36.65 7.59 -4.95
C GLU A 832 37.98 7.48 -4.18
N THR A 833 38.45 8.60 -3.63
CA THR A 833 39.69 8.67 -2.85
C THR A 833 39.56 7.92 -1.52
N ALA A 834 38.43 8.07 -0.82
CA ALA A 834 38.16 7.38 0.44
C ALA A 834 38.07 5.86 0.26
N PHE A 835 37.36 5.40 -0.77
CA PHE A 835 37.29 3.98 -1.15
C PHE A 835 38.69 3.42 -1.45
N ALA A 836 39.48 4.10 -2.29
CA ALA A 836 40.80 3.63 -2.69
C ALA A 836 41.79 3.52 -1.52
N PHE A 837 41.71 4.41 -0.51
CA PHE A 837 42.50 4.26 0.71
C PHE A 837 41.96 3.14 1.62
N ALA A 838 40.65 3.08 1.85
CA ALA A 838 40.04 2.07 2.72
C ALA A 838 40.26 0.64 2.19
N ASP A 839 40.18 0.41 0.88
CA ASP A 839 40.46 -0.90 0.29
C ASP A 839 41.97 -1.23 0.26
N MET A 840 42.85 -0.23 0.09
CA MET A 840 44.31 -0.42 0.22
C MET A 840 44.70 -0.82 1.66
N ASP A 841 44.15 -0.14 2.66
CA ASP A 841 44.37 -0.45 4.07
C ASP A 841 43.77 -1.82 4.42
N PHE A 842 42.51 -2.09 4.01
CA PHE A 842 41.86 -3.40 4.20
C PHE A 842 42.69 -4.54 3.65
N ASN A 843 43.15 -4.44 2.39
CA ASN A 843 43.96 -5.49 1.77
C ASN A 843 45.35 -5.62 2.40
N SER A 844 45.95 -4.52 2.88
CA SER A 844 47.23 -4.56 3.61
C SER A 844 47.10 -5.30 4.94
N VAL A 845 46.07 -5.01 5.74
CA VAL A 845 45.78 -5.72 6.99
C VAL A 845 45.40 -7.18 6.72
N LYS A 846 44.63 -7.45 5.65
CA LYS A 846 44.21 -8.81 5.26
C LYS A 846 45.39 -9.68 4.80
N VAL A 847 46.37 -9.13 4.09
CA VAL A 847 47.61 -9.85 3.77
C VAL A 847 48.37 -10.19 5.05
N LEU A 848 48.61 -9.20 5.92
CA LEU A 848 49.29 -9.41 7.20
C LEU A 848 48.59 -10.45 8.10
N TYR A 849 47.26 -10.40 8.16
CA TYR A 849 46.45 -11.41 8.87
C TYR A 849 46.64 -12.82 8.29
N ASN A 850 46.64 -12.97 6.96
CA ASN A 850 46.83 -14.27 6.31
C ASN A 850 48.28 -14.80 6.44
N ASP A 851 49.28 -13.92 6.41
CA ASP A 851 50.70 -14.27 6.60
C ASP A 851 50.98 -14.74 8.05
N LEU A 852 50.22 -14.23 9.03
CA LEU A 852 50.31 -14.64 10.44
C LEU A 852 49.47 -15.88 10.75
N LYS A 853 48.29 -16.02 10.11
CA LYS A 853 47.34 -17.12 10.33
C LYS A 853 48.02 -18.49 10.17
N ASP A 854 48.00 -19.29 11.23
CA ASP A 854 48.64 -20.62 11.29
C ASP A 854 50.10 -20.65 10.82
N GLY A 855 50.86 -19.57 11.02
CA GLY A 855 52.24 -19.44 10.53
C GLY A 855 52.36 -19.24 9.01
N GLY A 856 51.32 -18.69 8.37
CA GLY A 856 51.25 -18.42 6.93
C GLY A 856 50.85 -19.63 6.07
N SER A 857 50.61 -20.81 6.68
CA SER A 857 50.08 -21.97 5.96
C SER A 857 49.38 -22.96 6.89
N THR A 858 48.04 -22.86 6.99
CA THR A 858 47.20 -23.82 7.72
C THR A 858 47.52 -25.27 7.35
N ALA A 859 47.63 -25.58 6.05
CA ALA A 859 47.94 -26.92 5.56
C ALA A 859 49.37 -27.39 5.88
N GLY A 860 50.37 -26.48 5.87
CA GLY A 860 51.73 -26.78 6.29
C GLY A 860 51.80 -27.07 7.79
N THR A 861 51.21 -26.21 8.61
CA THR A 861 51.15 -26.35 10.07
C THR A 861 50.38 -27.61 10.49
N ILE A 862 49.25 -27.94 9.85
CA ILE A 862 48.54 -29.21 10.04
C ILE A 862 49.41 -30.41 9.66
N SER A 863 50.12 -30.35 8.53
CA SER A 863 51.02 -31.43 8.09
C SER A 863 52.14 -31.68 9.11
N ASP A 864 52.79 -30.63 9.60
CA ASP A 864 53.86 -30.73 10.58
C ASP A 864 53.37 -31.30 11.92
N ILE A 865 52.24 -30.79 12.45
CA ILE A 865 51.64 -31.31 13.68
C ILE A 865 51.19 -32.76 13.51
N SER A 866 50.71 -33.15 12.32
CA SER A 866 50.30 -34.53 12.03
C SER A 866 51.49 -35.50 11.93
N GLN A 867 52.67 -35.04 11.53
CA GLN A 867 53.87 -35.87 11.32
C GLN A 867 54.86 -35.85 12.49
N ALA A 868 54.71 -34.91 13.44
CA ALA A 868 55.58 -34.73 14.58
C ALA A 868 55.73 -36.00 15.46
N LEU A 869 56.95 -36.19 15.98
CA LEU A 869 57.32 -37.20 16.97
C LEU A 869 57.53 -36.54 18.35
N PRO A 870 57.54 -37.32 19.45
CA PRO A 870 57.74 -36.78 20.81
C PRO A 870 59.09 -36.07 21.04
N SER A 871 60.08 -36.32 20.17
CA SER A 871 61.35 -35.56 20.14
C SER A 871 61.17 -34.10 19.74
N ASP A 872 60.15 -33.80 18.94
CA ASP A 872 60.02 -32.55 18.19
C ASP A 872 59.12 -31.56 18.95
N MET A 873 58.43 -32.03 19.99
CA MET A 873 57.45 -31.29 20.81
C MET A 873 57.96 -29.92 21.26
N MET A 874 59.22 -29.81 21.70
CA MET A 874 59.74 -28.54 22.22
C MET A 874 59.97 -27.49 21.14
N GLU A 875 60.37 -27.90 19.93
CA GLU A 875 60.55 -27.03 18.77
C GLU A 875 59.18 -26.63 18.20
N LEU A 876 58.28 -27.60 18.03
CA LEU A 876 56.93 -27.37 17.55
C LEU A 876 56.09 -26.50 18.50
N ARG A 877 56.16 -26.72 19.83
CA ARG A 877 55.54 -25.85 20.84
C ARG A 877 56.11 -24.44 20.78
N ALA A 878 57.42 -24.28 20.60
CA ALA A 878 58.05 -22.96 20.50
C ALA A 878 57.59 -22.20 19.24
N ARG A 879 57.41 -22.90 18.11
CA ARG A 879 56.87 -22.32 16.87
C ARG A 879 55.41 -21.90 17.05
N LEU A 880 54.55 -22.82 17.49
CA LEU A 880 53.12 -22.56 17.67
C LEU A 880 52.83 -21.41 18.66
N LEU A 881 53.65 -21.26 19.71
CA LEU A 881 53.58 -20.10 20.61
C LEU A 881 54.08 -18.78 20.00
N GLY A 882 54.89 -18.83 18.94
CA GLY A 882 55.29 -17.67 18.13
C GLY A 882 54.24 -17.30 17.07
N ASP A 883 53.52 -18.29 16.54
CA ASP A 883 52.41 -18.09 15.58
C ASP A 883 51.14 -17.57 16.28
N SER A 884 50.97 -17.88 17.57
CA SER A 884 49.89 -17.40 18.45
C SER A 884 49.89 -15.86 18.57
N PRO A 885 48.74 -15.16 18.60
CA PRO A 885 47.36 -15.64 18.75
C PRO A 885 46.63 -15.99 17.43
N HIS A 886 47.35 -16.30 16.35
CA HIS A 886 46.76 -16.48 15.01
C HIS A 886 46.54 -17.95 14.60
N LEU A 887 46.63 -18.89 15.54
CA LEU A 887 46.24 -20.27 15.27
C LEU A 887 44.71 -20.36 15.13
N THR A 888 44.25 -21.24 14.25
CA THR A 888 42.83 -21.51 13.99
C THR A 888 42.26 -22.62 14.87
N THR A 889 40.94 -22.72 14.91
CA THR A 889 40.20 -23.82 15.55
C THR A 889 40.71 -25.20 15.12
N GLU A 890 40.99 -25.37 13.83
CA GLU A 890 41.45 -26.63 13.24
C GLU A 890 42.84 -27.03 13.76
N VAL A 891 43.80 -26.08 13.74
CA VAL A 891 45.14 -26.28 14.29
C VAL A 891 45.10 -26.53 15.80
N LEU A 892 44.31 -25.77 16.56
CA LEU A 892 44.21 -25.90 18.02
C LEU A 892 43.57 -27.22 18.46
N LYS A 893 42.57 -27.73 17.74
CA LYS A 893 42.02 -29.08 17.97
C LYS A 893 43.10 -30.14 17.72
N LEU A 894 43.78 -30.08 16.58
CA LEU A 894 44.84 -31.04 16.23
C LEU A 894 46.01 -31.04 17.24
N VAL A 895 46.41 -29.87 17.76
CA VAL A 895 47.38 -29.76 18.87
C VAL A 895 46.86 -30.44 20.13
N ALA A 896 45.58 -30.27 20.45
CA ALA A 896 44.95 -30.89 21.61
C ALA A 896 44.77 -32.41 21.46
N ASP A 897 44.74 -32.95 20.24
CA ASP A 897 44.59 -34.38 19.96
C ASP A 897 45.93 -35.14 19.94
N ARG A 898 47.04 -34.49 19.58
CA ARG A 898 48.40 -35.07 19.62
C ARG A 898 48.95 -35.19 21.05
N THR A 899 48.19 -35.79 21.96
CA THR A 899 48.59 -36.08 23.36
C THR A 899 49.71 -37.13 23.46
N ASP A 900 50.07 -37.78 22.35
CA ASP A 900 51.26 -38.62 22.23
C ASP A 900 52.55 -37.79 22.04
N VAL A 901 52.43 -36.55 21.57
CA VAL A 901 53.54 -35.59 21.40
C VAL A 901 53.51 -34.52 22.49
N PHE A 902 52.40 -33.78 22.62
CA PHE A 902 52.27 -32.67 23.57
C PHE A 902 51.79 -33.14 24.95
N THR A 903 52.34 -32.54 26.01
CA THR A 903 51.82 -32.68 27.37
C THR A 903 50.60 -31.79 27.59
N GLU A 904 49.75 -32.10 28.58
CA GLU A 904 48.60 -31.25 28.98
C GLU A 904 49.01 -29.78 29.19
N ALA A 905 50.17 -29.53 29.80
CA ALA A 905 50.70 -28.19 29.99
C ALA A 905 51.08 -27.51 28.66
N ALA A 906 51.71 -28.23 27.72
CA ALA A 906 52.02 -27.69 26.40
C ALA A 906 50.76 -27.36 25.59
N ILE A 907 49.73 -28.20 25.66
CA ILE A 907 48.43 -27.97 25.04
C ILE A 907 47.76 -26.74 25.67
N PHE A 908 47.73 -26.66 27.00
CA PHE A 908 47.18 -25.52 27.73
C PHE A 908 47.89 -24.20 27.40
N ASP A 909 49.23 -24.18 27.37
CA ASP A 909 50.02 -22.99 27.03
C ASP A 909 49.68 -22.47 25.62
N ILE A 910 49.57 -23.36 24.63
CA ILE A 910 49.22 -23.00 23.25
C ILE A 910 47.78 -22.51 23.15
N LEU A 911 46.83 -23.18 23.82
CA LEU A 911 45.42 -22.74 23.85
C LEU A 911 45.27 -21.36 24.52
N ALA A 912 45.89 -21.15 25.67
CA ALA A 912 45.86 -19.88 26.40
C ALA A 912 46.51 -18.72 25.61
N ALA A 913 47.44 -19.01 24.69
CA ALA A 913 48.02 -18.03 23.80
C ALA A 913 47.09 -17.60 22.63
N ASN A 914 45.95 -18.27 22.42
CA ASN A 914 45.00 -17.99 21.32
C ASN A 914 43.58 -17.65 21.85
N PRO A 915 43.41 -16.59 22.67
CA PRO A 915 42.17 -16.31 23.39
C PRO A 915 40.95 -16.05 22.49
N ASP A 916 41.13 -15.56 21.26
CA ASP A 916 40.01 -15.35 20.32
C ASP A 916 39.38 -16.66 19.83
N GLU A 917 40.12 -17.77 19.82
CA GLU A 917 39.57 -19.09 19.48
C GLU A 917 38.85 -19.72 20.68
N LEU A 918 39.28 -19.43 21.91
CA LEU A 918 38.60 -19.87 23.14
C LEU A 918 37.21 -19.23 23.32
N LYS A 919 36.92 -18.14 22.60
CA LYS A 919 35.58 -17.52 22.54
C LYS A 919 34.55 -18.38 21.78
N LYS A 920 34.99 -19.40 21.03
CA LYS A 920 34.09 -20.31 20.28
C LYS A 920 33.63 -21.45 21.18
N GLU A 921 32.32 -21.58 21.36
CA GLU A 921 31.70 -22.74 22.03
C GLU A 921 32.18 -24.06 21.40
N GLU A 922 32.35 -24.10 20.09
CA GLU A 922 32.82 -25.27 19.34
C GLU A 922 34.20 -25.77 19.81
N LEU A 923 35.15 -24.88 20.09
CA LEU A 923 36.47 -25.27 20.58
C LEU A 923 36.40 -25.67 22.05
N MET A 924 35.73 -24.88 22.89
CA MET A 924 35.63 -25.15 24.32
C MET A 924 34.93 -26.49 24.60
N LYS A 925 33.83 -26.76 23.88
CA LYS A 925 33.12 -28.03 23.96
C LYS A 925 33.96 -29.20 23.45
N TYR A 926 34.74 -29.00 22.37
CA TYR A 926 35.67 -30.04 21.88
C TYR A 926 36.73 -30.42 22.93
N LEU A 927 37.29 -29.44 23.63
CA LEU A 927 38.28 -29.66 24.68
C LEU A 927 37.70 -30.36 25.93
N GLU A 928 36.40 -30.20 26.17
CA GLU A 928 35.63 -30.86 27.24
C GLU A 928 35.18 -32.29 26.89
N GLU A 929 34.85 -32.57 25.61
CA GLU A 929 34.21 -33.83 25.18
C GLU A 929 35.14 -34.85 24.48
N LYS A 930 36.36 -34.48 24.09
CA LYS A 930 37.31 -35.38 23.38
C LYS A 930 37.80 -36.56 24.24
N GLU A 931 38.31 -37.62 23.59
CA GLU A 931 38.67 -38.90 24.23
C GLU A 931 39.60 -38.78 25.45
N ASN A 932 40.53 -37.83 25.41
CA ASN A 932 41.40 -37.45 26.53
C ASN A 932 41.22 -35.95 26.81
N PRO A 933 40.24 -35.53 27.63
CA PRO A 933 39.94 -34.11 27.85
C PRO A 933 40.99 -33.45 28.77
N LEU A 934 41.10 -32.12 28.72
CA LEU A 934 41.94 -31.39 29.67
C LEU A 934 41.29 -31.37 31.07
N PRO A 935 42.07 -31.32 32.17
CA PRO A 935 41.52 -31.21 33.52
C PRO A 935 40.58 -29.99 33.68
N ASP A 936 39.44 -30.17 34.36
CA ASP A 936 38.38 -29.16 34.53
C ASP A 936 38.90 -27.77 34.93
N TYR A 937 39.94 -27.72 35.78
CA TYR A 937 40.53 -26.45 36.23
C TYR A 937 41.26 -25.71 35.09
N MET A 938 41.93 -26.43 34.17
CA MET A 938 42.53 -25.83 32.97
C MET A 938 41.45 -25.26 32.06
N ILE A 939 40.36 -26.01 31.83
CA ILE A 939 39.20 -25.54 31.06
C ILE A 939 38.61 -24.26 31.68
N SER A 940 38.47 -24.22 33.01
CA SER A 940 37.95 -23.02 33.71
C SER A 940 38.85 -21.78 33.54
N ILE A 941 40.18 -21.96 33.49
CA ILE A 941 41.13 -20.87 33.24
C ILE A 941 41.10 -20.45 31.77
N LEU A 942 40.99 -21.38 30.81
CA LEU A 942 40.83 -21.05 29.39
C LEU A 942 39.57 -20.20 29.13
N LYS A 943 38.47 -20.47 29.85
CA LYS A 943 37.26 -19.63 29.79
C LYS A 943 37.46 -18.20 30.32
N GLN A 944 38.35 -18.00 31.29
CA GLN A 944 38.72 -16.65 31.77
C GLN A 944 39.69 -15.95 30.80
N VAL A 945 40.65 -16.69 30.23
CA VAL A 945 41.61 -16.17 29.24
C VAL A 945 40.90 -15.75 27.95
N ALA A 946 39.77 -16.37 27.61
CA ALA A 946 38.90 -15.98 26.50
C ALA A 946 38.35 -14.54 26.60
N GLU A 947 38.36 -13.89 27.77
CA GLU A 947 37.92 -12.48 27.91
C GLU A 947 38.94 -11.46 27.36
N GLY A 948 40.14 -11.90 26.95
CA GLY A 948 41.20 -11.01 26.47
C GLY A 948 41.00 -10.45 25.06
N THR A 949 41.56 -9.26 24.80
CA THR A 949 41.90 -8.78 23.45
C THR A 949 43.31 -9.22 23.08
N SER A 950 43.50 -9.65 21.83
CA SER A 950 44.76 -10.14 21.28
C SER A 950 45.14 -9.34 20.03
N TYR A 951 46.36 -9.55 19.51
CA TYR A 951 46.78 -8.93 18.25
C TYR A 951 45.90 -9.38 17.06
N ARG A 952 45.42 -10.63 17.08
CA ARG A 952 44.42 -11.10 16.11
C ARG A 952 43.11 -10.32 16.21
N THR A 953 42.61 -10.01 17.42
CA THR A 953 41.42 -9.16 17.58
C THR A 953 41.63 -7.79 16.94
N VAL A 954 42.84 -7.21 17.04
CA VAL A 954 43.17 -5.92 16.43
C VAL A 954 43.11 -5.99 14.90
N LEU A 955 43.73 -6.99 14.28
CA LEU A 955 43.68 -7.18 12.83
C LEU A 955 42.25 -7.44 12.32
N GLU A 956 41.44 -8.21 13.06
CA GLU A 956 40.01 -8.42 12.78
C GLU A 956 39.21 -7.10 12.88
N MET A 957 39.47 -6.26 13.88
CA MET A 957 38.81 -4.94 14.02
C MET A 957 39.24 -3.94 12.95
N GLU A 958 40.51 -3.94 12.54
CA GLU A 958 40.98 -3.08 11.46
C GLU A 958 40.35 -3.50 10.12
N MET A 959 40.32 -4.81 9.82
CA MET A 959 39.57 -5.33 8.66
C MET A 959 38.07 -5.01 8.72
N ALA A 960 37.44 -5.07 9.91
CA ALA A 960 36.05 -4.66 10.10
C ALA A 960 35.85 -3.19 9.72
N LYS A 961 36.59 -2.29 10.38
CA LYS A 961 36.55 -0.84 10.16
C LYS A 961 36.77 -0.48 8.69
N TYR A 962 37.85 -0.96 8.09
CA TYR A 962 38.16 -0.63 6.69
C TYR A 962 37.15 -1.24 5.71
N SER A 963 36.48 -2.34 6.07
CA SER A 963 35.36 -2.83 5.27
C SER A 963 34.11 -1.95 5.37
N HIS A 964 33.82 -1.38 6.54
CA HIS A 964 32.76 -0.37 6.67
C HIS A 964 33.10 0.92 5.93
N ASP A 965 34.33 1.43 6.06
CA ASP A 965 34.79 2.63 5.35
C ASP A 965 34.65 2.50 3.82
N ARG A 966 35.11 1.37 3.24
CA ARG A 966 35.00 1.13 1.79
C ARG A 966 33.56 0.84 1.35
N SER A 967 32.79 0.05 2.11
CA SER A 967 31.38 -0.23 1.78
C SER A 967 30.52 1.02 1.86
N ARG A 968 30.78 1.94 2.81
CA ARG A 968 30.11 3.24 2.89
C ARG A 968 30.47 4.14 1.70
N ALA A 969 31.76 4.26 1.34
CA ALA A 969 32.19 5.07 0.20
C ALA A 969 31.64 4.56 -1.15
N ALA A 970 31.61 3.23 -1.37
CA ALA A 970 31.00 2.63 -2.54
C ALA A 970 29.46 2.76 -2.52
N GLY A 971 28.83 2.56 -1.37
CA GLY A 971 27.39 2.75 -1.17
C GLY A 971 26.95 4.19 -1.46
N ASP A 972 27.71 5.19 -1.04
CA ASP A 972 27.46 6.60 -1.34
C ASP A 972 27.50 6.87 -2.86
N MET A 973 28.43 6.24 -3.59
CA MET A 973 28.49 6.32 -5.04
C MET A 973 27.31 5.61 -5.73
N ILE A 974 27.00 4.36 -5.34
CA ILE A 974 25.85 3.57 -5.86
C ILE A 974 24.55 4.35 -5.65
N ARG A 975 24.30 4.78 -4.42
CA ARG A 975 23.11 5.53 -4.01
C ARG A 975 22.98 6.86 -4.75
N SER A 976 24.10 7.56 -4.99
CA SER A 976 24.12 8.76 -5.82
C SER A 976 23.82 8.50 -7.30
N ILE A 977 24.17 7.32 -7.83
CA ILE A 977 23.89 6.96 -9.23
C ILE A 977 22.42 6.54 -9.39
N LEU A 978 21.85 5.84 -8.40
CA LEU A 978 20.44 5.45 -8.38
C LEU A 978 19.47 6.62 -8.15
N ASN A 979 19.95 7.74 -7.61
CA ASN A 979 19.13 8.94 -7.33
C ASN A 979 19.41 10.13 -8.28
N ASP A 980 20.40 10.01 -9.19
CA ASP A 980 20.74 11.02 -10.20
C ASP A 980 19.61 11.19 -11.26
N GLU A 981 19.63 12.26 -12.05
CA GLU A 981 18.56 12.51 -13.04
C GLU A 981 18.63 11.54 -14.25
N GLU A 982 19.84 11.12 -14.63
CA GLU A 982 20.10 10.12 -15.67
C GLU A 982 20.89 8.94 -15.09
N LEU A 983 20.33 7.73 -15.17
CA LEU A 983 20.95 6.52 -14.65
C LEU A 983 22.15 6.09 -15.50
N ASP A 984 23.35 6.19 -14.93
CA ASP A 984 24.57 5.65 -15.54
C ASP A 984 24.79 4.19 -15.12
N VAL A 985 24.14 3.26 -15.83
CA VAL A 985 24.20 1.82 -15.56
C VAL A 985 25.63 1.26 -15.65
N ALA A 986 26.53 1.89 -16.42
CA ALA A 986 27.92 1.47 -16.51
C ALA A 986 28.70 1.83 -15.24
N GLN A 987 28.50 3.04 -14.70
CA GLN A 987 29.04 3.41 -13.38
C GLN A 987 28.38 2.60 -12.25
N LEU A 988 27.08 2.33 -12.29
CA LEU A 988 26.40 1.50 -11.29
C LEU A 988 27.06 0.12 -11.19
N ARG A 989 27.24 -0.57 -12.33
CA ARG A 989 27.91 -1.88 -12.37
C ARG A 989 29.36 -1.81 -11.88
N LEU A 990 30.11 -0.79 -12.28
CA LEU A 990 31.49 -0.58 -11.80
C LEU A 990 31.55 -0.43 -10.27
N TRP A 991 30.67 0.35 -9.67
CA TRP A 991 30.65 0.55 -8.23
C TRP A 991 30.14 -0.66 -7.44
N LEU A 992 29.25 -1.46 -8.02
CA LEU A 992 28.89 -2.78 -7.47
C LEU A 992 30.07 -3.76 -7.54
N THR A 993 30.83 -3.80 -8.64
CA THR A 993 32.06 -4.61 -8.74
C THR A 993 33.13 -4.16 -7.75
N ASN A 994 33.25 -2.84 -7.49
CA ASN A 994 34.16 -2.31 -6.47
C ASN A 994 33.71 -2.68 -5.04
N LEU A 995 32.41 -2.64 -4.75
CA LEU A 995 31.85 -3.06 -3.46
C LEU A 995 32.09 -4.56 -3.20
N GLY A 996 31.83 -5.38 -4.22
CA GLY A 996 32.01 -6.83 -4.18
C GLY A 996 31.04 -7.56 -3.24
N GLY A 997 31.21 -8.88 -3.12
CA GLY A 997 30.31 -9.74 -2.37
C GLY A 997 29.09 -10.19 -3.19
N ILE A 998 28.47 -11.29 -2.76
CA ILE A 998 27.43 -11.96 -3.54
C ILE A 998 26.19 -11.09 -3.79
N GLU A 999 25.81 -10.20 -2.86
CA GLU A 999 24.67 -9.29 -3.05
C GLU A 999 24.95 -8.18 -4.08
N ALA A 1000 26.19 -7.70 -4.17
CA ALA A 1000 26.56 -6.75 -5.21
C ALA A 1000 26.56 -7.42 -6.60
N GLU A 1001 26.99 -8.68 -6.68
CA GLU A 1001 26.85 -9.49 -7.91
C GLU A 1001 25.39 -9.77 -8.26
N ARG A 1002 24.50 -10.07 -7.28
CA ARG A 1002 23.05 -10.17 -7.53
C ARG A 1002 22.47 -8.86 -8.05
N GLN A 1003 22.91 -7.70 -7.56
CA GLN A 1003 22.53 -6.40 -8.11
C GLN A 1003 23.07 -6.18 -9.54
N ILE A 1004 24.26 -6.64 -9.87
CA ILE A 1004 24.76 -6.61 -11.26
C ILE A 1004 23.88 -7.50 -12.15
N ILE A 1005 23.56 -8.73 -11.72
CA ILE A 1005 22.66 -9.66 -12.42
C ILE A 1005 21.27 -9.03 -12.64
N ALA A 1006 20.68 -8.41 -11.61
CA ALA A 1006 19.42 -7.69 -11.69
C ALA A 1006 19.48 -6.54 -12.72
N SER A 1007 20.61 -5.83 -12.81
CA SER A 1007 20.80 -4.77 -13.82
C SER A 1007 20.88 -5.32 -15.27
N TYR A 1008 21.30 -6.57 -15.47
CA TYR A 1008 21.28 -7.24 -16.78
C TYR A 1008 19.89 -7.77 -17.13
N ALA A 1009 19.19 -8.37 -16.16
CA ALA A 1009 17.79 -8.77 -16.31
C ALA A 1009 16.90 -7.55 -16.62
N HIS A 1010 17.13 -6.41 -15.96
CA HIS A 1010 16.47 -5.13 -16.28
C HIS A 1010 16.73 -4.75 -17.74
N ALA A 1011 17.98 -4.77 -18.20
CA ALA A 1011 18.32 -4.51 -19.61
C ALA A 1011 17.74 -5.51 -20.63
N GLY A 1012 17.02 -6.56 -20.18
CA GLY A 1012 16.48 -7.63 -21.01
C GLY A 1012 17.52 -8.71 -21.37
N ASP A 1013 18.77 -8.54 -20.95
CA ASP A 1013 19.85 -9.50 -21.20
C ASP A 1013 19.90 -10.58 -20.12
N PHE A 1014 18.86 -11.41 -20.13
CA PHE A 1014 18.81 -12.63 -19.31
C PHE A 1014 19.92 -13.63 -19.67
N THR A 1015 20.59 -13.47 -20.82
CA THR A 1015 21.72 -14.34 -21.20
C THR A 1015 22.94 -14.03 -20.35
N LEU A 1016 23.33 -12.75 -20.26
CA LEU A 1016 24.40 -12.31 -19.36
C LEU A 1016 24.01 -12.42 -17.88
N ALA A 1017 22.75 -12.14 -17.53
CA ALA A 1017 22.27 -12.29 -16.15
C ALA A 1017 22.43 -13.73 -15.64
N LEU A 1018 21.98 -14.74 -16.40
CA LEU A 1018 22.13 -16.15 -16.04
C LEU A 1018 23.59 -16.61 -16.14
N ALA A 1019 24.33 -16.20 -17.17
CA ALA A 1019 25.74 -16.58 -17.32
C ALA A 1019 26.62 -16.07 -16.17
N LEU A 1020 26.32 -14.90 -15.59
CA LEU A 1020 26.98 -14.41 -14.39
C LEU A 1020 26.52 -15.19 -13.14
N ALA A 1021 25.21 -15.42 -12.98
CA ALA A 1021 24.66 -16.17 -11.85
C ALA A 1021 25.30 -17.56 -11.67
N GLU A 1022 25.42 -18.33 -12.76
CA GLU A 1022 26.02 -19.68 -12.77
C GLU A 1022 27.51 -19.71 -12.33
N THR A 1023 28.20 -18.56 -12.26
CA THR A 1023 29.58 -18.49 -11.73
C THR A 1023 29.65 -18.37 -10.21
N LEU A 1024 28.63 -17.79 -9.57
CA LEU A 1024 28.66 -17.45 -8.15
C LEU A 1024 28.91 -18.65 -7.22
N PRO A 1025 28.37 -19.87 -7.47
CA PRO A 1025 28.68 -21.05 -6.66
C PRO A 1025 30.18 -21.39 -6.59
N GLN A 1026 30.92 -21.16 -7.68
CA GLN A 1026 32.37 -21.42 -7.71
C GLN A 1026 33.16 -20.26 -7.13
N THR A 1027 32.77 -19.01 -7.41
CA THR A 1027 33.43 -17.80 -6.90
C THR A 1027 33.33 -17.68 -5.38
N TYR A 1028 32.16 -17.97 -4.81
CA TYR A 1028 31.87 -17.86 -3.36
C TYR A 1028 31.86 -19.21 -2.63
N GLN A 1029 32.25 -20.31 -3.30
CA GLN A 1029 32.37 -21.66 -2.72
C GLN A 1029 31.08 -22.15 -2.02
N LEU A 1030 29.92 -21.79 -2.58
CA LEU A 1030 28.61 -22.01 -1.94
C LEU A 1030 28.33 -23.49 -1.71
N ALA A 1031 27.86 -23.82 -0.50
CA ALA A 1031 27.50 -25.17 -0.08
C ALA A 1031 26.20 -25.16 0.75
N GLY A 1032 25.64 -26.35 1.01
CA GLY A 1032 24.48 -26.51 1.89
C GLY A 1032 23.26 -25.67 1.49
N ASP A 1033 22.73 -24.90 2.44
CA ASP A 1033 21.59 -24.02 2.23
C ASP A 1033 21.90 -22.83 1.31
N ASP A 1034 23.09 -22.21 1.43
CA ASP A 1034 23.49 -21.07 0.59
C ASP A 1034 23.51 -21.45 -0.90
N LEU A 1035 23.99 -22.66 -1.22
CA LEU A 1035 23.93 -23.23 -2.58
C LEU A 1035 22.49 -23.52 -3.02
N THR A 1036 21.64 -23.98 -2.10
CA THR A 1036 20.23 -24.29 -2.38
C THR A 1036 19.44 -23.01 -2.69
N GLY A 1037 19.58 -21.98 -1.85
CA GLY A 1037 19.00 -20.65 -2.05
C GLY A 1037 19.48 -19.96 -3.33
N HIS A 1038 20.74 -20.16 -3.72
CA HIS A 1038 21.27 -19.73 -5.01
C HIS A 1038 20.63 -20.48 -6.19
N ASN A 1039 20.51 -21.80 -6.15
CA ASN A 1039 19.87 -22.59 -7.21
C ASN A 1039 18.39 -22.19 -7.39
N GLN A 1040 17.70 -21.85 -6.30
CA GLN A 1040 16.34 -21.30 -6.34
C GLN A 1040 16.32 -19.88 -6.94
N PHE A 1041 17.28 -19.00 -6.62
CA PHE A 1041 17.43 -17.68 -7.26
C PHE A 1041 17.61 -17.80 -8.79
N VAL A 1042 18.50 -18.69 -9.25
CA VAL A 1042 18.66 -19.01 -10.67
C VAL A 1042 17.35 -19.52 -11.29
N SER A 1043 16.60 -20.36 -10.57
CA SER A 1043 15.29 -20.87 -11.02
C SER A 1043 14.25 -19.75 -11.21
N VAL A 1044 14.21 -18.75 -10.33
CA VAL A 1044 13.30 -17.60 -10.47
C VAL A 1044 13.74 -16.64 -11.60
N LEU A 1045 15.04 -16.50 -11.85
CA LEU A 1045 15.54 -15.79 -13.04
C LEU A 1045 15.19 -16.50 -14.34
N GLN A 1046 15.34 -17.84 -14.39
CA GLN A 1046 14.93 -18.66 -15.53
C GLN A 1046 13.41 -18.59 -15.76
N MET A 1047 12.60 -18.58 -14.68
CA MET A 1047 11.15 -18.34 -14.77
C MET A 1047 10.85 -16.98 -15.42
N GLN A 1048 11.48 -15.89 -14.96
CA GLN A 1048 11.26 -14.56 -15.52
C GLN A 1048 11.75 -14.44 -16.98
N GLN A 1049 12.85 -15.10 -17.35
CA GLN A 1049 13.27 -15.23 -18.75
C GLN A 1049 12.21 -15.95 -19.61
N ASN A 1050 11.62 -17.03 -19.10
CA ASN A 1050 10.58 -17.80 -19.81
C ASN A 1050 9.27 -17.02 -20.00
N LEU A 1051 8.91 -16.15 -19.04
CA LEU A 1051 7.79 -15.21 -19.20
C LEU A 1051 8.05 -14.25 -20.37
N VAL A 1052 9.18 -13.54 -20.35
CA VAL A 1052 9.56 -12.60 -21.42
C VAL A 1052 9.63 -13.30 -22.78
N ASN A 1053 10.25 -14.48 -22.86
CA ASN A 1053 10.33 -15.29 -24.09
C ASN A 1053 8.96 -15.76 -24.62
N SER A 1054 7.93 -15.83 -23.78
CA SER A 1054 6.56 -16.22 -24.16
C SER A 1054 5.61 -15.03 -24.32
N GLY A 1055 6.11 -13.80 -24.21
CA GLY A 1055 5.29 -12.58 -24.26
C GLY A 1055 4.37 -12.40 -23.04
N ARG A 1056 4.71 -13.05 -21.92
CA ARG A 1056 3.99 -13.00 -20.64
C ARG A 1056 4.71 -12.09 -19.66
N ASN A 1057 3.95 -11.52 -18.73
CA ASN A 1057 4.47 -10.73 -17.63
C ASN A 1057 4.30 -11.46 -16.28
N ILE A 1058 4.88 -10.89 -15.22
CA ILE A 1058 4.93 -11.48 -13.87
C ILE A 1058 3.56 -11.51 -13.14
N ASP A 1059 2.58 -10.76 -13.64
CA ASP A 1059 1.14 -10.80 -13.29
C ASP A 1059 0.35 -11.94 -14.00
N GLN A 1060 1.02 -12.73 -14.86
CA GLN A 1060 0.39 -13.74 -15.71
C GLN A 1060 0.89 -15.17 -15.43
N LEU A 1061 1.35 -15.46 -14.21
CA LEU A 1061 1.81 -16.79 -13.80
C LEU A 1061 0.67 -17.81 -13.79
N THR A 1062 0.92 -18.99 -14.32
CA THR A 1062 0.08 -20.17 -14.13
C THR A 1062 0.13 -20.64 -12.68
N GLN A 1063 -0.87 -21.41 -12.26
CA GLN A 1063 -0.90 -22.03 -10.94
C GLN A 1063 0.39 -22.80 -10.61
N SER A 1064 0.98 -23.50 -11.59
CA SER A 1064 2.22 -24.26 -11.38
C SER A 1064 3.45 -23.39 -11.15
N GLU A 1065 3.52 -22.20 -11.75
CA GLU A 1065 4.62 -21.24 -11.48
C GLU A 1065 4.39 -20.54 -10.14
N GLN A 1066 3.14 -20.21 -9.79
CA GLN A 1066 2.79 -19.67 -8.47
C GLN A 1066 3.11 -20.66 -7.34
N ASP A 1067 2.81 -21.94 -7.52
CA ASP A 1067 3.08 -22.99 -6.52
C ASP A 1067 4.59 -23.29 -6.40
N GLN A 1068 5.36 -23.18 -7.49
CA GLN A 1068 6.82 -23.20 -7.44
C GLN A 1068 7.38 -22.02 -6.61
N LEU A 1069 6.88 -20.81 -6.84
CA LEU A 1069 7.27 -19.64 -6.02
C LEU A 1069 6.82 -19.79 -4.56
N ARG A 1070 5.67 -20.41 -4.29
CA ARG A 1070 5.16 -20.64 -2.94
C ARG A 1070 6.12 -21.52 -2.13
N ILE A 1071 6.59 -22.62 -2.73
CA ILE A 1071 7.60 -23.52 -2.15
C ILE A 1071 8.92 -22.78 -1.87
N ILE A 1072 9.30 -21.80 -2.70
CA ILE A 1072 10.50 -20.97 -2.46
C ILE A 1072 10.24 -19.94 -1.36
N ALA A 1073 9.07 -19.29 -1.34
CA ALA A 1073 8.70 -18.26 -0.36
C ALA A 1073 8.52 -18.80 1.08
N GLU A 1074 8.11 -20.07 1.20
CA GLU A 1074 7.96 -20.81 2.45
C GLU A 1074 9.28 -21.43 2.96
N ALA A 1075 10.36 -21.38 2.18
CA ALA A 1075 11.68 -21.92 2.55
C ALA A 1075 12.50 -20.92 3.38
N ASP A 1076 12.44 -21.01 4.73
CA ASP A 1076 13.10 -20.08 5.67
C ASP A 1076 14.66 -20.11 5.61
N ASN A 1077 15.23 -20.99 4.77
CA ASN A 1077 16.66 -21.10 4.46
C ASN A 1077 17.08 -20.46 3.11
N ALA A 1078 16.15 -20.02 2.26
CA ALA A 1078 16.48 -19.57 0.89
C ALA A 1078 16.65 -18.04 0.77
N VAL A 1079 17.80 -17.59 0.25
CA VAL A 1079 18.02 -16.16 -0.11
C VAL A 1079 17.05 -15.68 -1.21
N SER A 1080 16.40 -16.59 -1.92
CA SER A 1080 15.33 -16.31 -2.89
C SER A 1080 13.91 -16.36 -2.30
N ALA A 1081 13.73 -16.72 -1.03
CA ALA A 1081 12.41 -16.64 -0.38
C ALA A 1081 11.88 -15.19 -0.34
N PRO A 1082 12.65 -14.15 0.02
CA PRO A 1082 12.22 -12.75 -0.02
C PRO A 1082 11.76 -12.31 -1.42
N MET A 1083 12.54 -12.65 -2.45
CA MET A 1083 12.24 -12.44 -3.88
C MET A 1083 10.91 -13.12 -4.31
N ALA A 1084 10.67 -14.36 -3.84
CA ALA A 1084 9.44 -15.10 -4.14
C ALA A 1084 8.22 -14.58 -3.37
N LYS A 1085 8.39 -14.24 -2.07
CA LYS A 1085 7.38 -13.53 -1.26
C LYS A 1085 6.96 -12.25 -1.96
N ALA A 1086 7.93 -11.43 -2.38
CA ALA A 1086 7.67 -10.16 -3.07
C ALA A 1086 6.83 -10.34 -4.34
N ILE A 1087 7.13 -11.33 -5.20
CA ILE A 1087 6.30 -11.63 -6.39
C ILE A 1087 4.86 -12.00 -6.00
N LEU A 1088 4.70 -12.88 -5.01
CA LEU A 1088 3.39 -13.41 -4.61
C LEU A 1088 2.52 -12.36 -3.88
N GLU A 1089 3.12 -11.52 -3.05
CA GLU A 1089 2.50 -10.35 -2.41
C GLU A 1089 2.14 -9.25 -3.43
N SER A 1090 2.90 -9.13 -4.52
CA SER A 1090 2.67 -8.12 -5.57
C SER A 1090 1.46 -8.42 -6.45
N PHE A 1091 1.31 -9.68 -6.88
CA PHE A 1091 0.42 -10.02 -8.00
C PHE A 1091 -0.64 -11.08 -7.67
N TYR A 1092 -0.48 -11.85 -6.60
CA TYR A 1092 -1.32 -13.01 -6.30
C TYR A 1092 -2.01 -12.95 -4.93
N GLY A 1093 -1.86 -11.84 -4.21
CA GLY A 1093 -2.50 -11.64 -2.90
C GLY A 1093 -2.06 -12.66 -1.85
N ALA A 1094 -0.83 -13.17 -1.94
CA ALA A 1094 -0.29 -14.08 -0.94
C ALA A 1094 0.06 -13.35 0.36
N GLU A 1095 0.05 -14.11 1.45
CA GLU A 1095 0.14 -13.59 2.81
C GLU A 1095 1.27 -14.33 3.56
N PHE A 1096 2.19 -13.58 4.17
CA PHE A 1096 3.33 -14.14 4.91
C PHE A 1096 3.43 -13.51 6.29
N SER A 1097 3.59 -14.34 7.32
CA SER A 1097 3.87 -13.90 8.69
C SER A 1097 5.18 -13.13 8.75
N ARG A 1098 5.19 -12.01 9.46
CA ARG A 1098 6.34 -11.12 9.65
C ARG A 1098 6.84 -11.12 11.09
N CYS A 1099 6.06 -11.59 12.07
CA CYS A 1099 6.57 -11.79 13.42
C CYS A 1099 7.53 -12.99 13.53
N LYS A 1100 8.82 -12.68 13.71
CA LYS A 1100 9.83 -13.64 14.21
C LYS A 1100 9.81 -13.67 15.76
N PRO A 1101 10.16 -14.79 16.41
CA PRO A 1101 9.92 -15.00 17.84
C PRO A 1101 10.85 -14.17 18.75
N ILE A 1102 10.24 -13.45 19.69
CA ILE A 1102 10.90 -12.60 20.69
C ILE A 1102 10.50 -13.06 22.12
N ASP A 1103 10.95 -14.27 22.45
CA ASP A 1103 10.54 -14.98 23.66
C ASP A 1103 11.45 -14.71 24.86
N GLY A 1104 10.84 -14.37 26.01
CA GLY A 1104 11.50 -14.31 27.32
C GLY A 1104 11.38 -15.60 28.14
N THR A 1105 11.24 -16.76 27.48
CA THR A 1105 10.66 -17.98 28.09
C THR A 1105 11.59 -19.20 28.16
N SER A 1106 12.90 -19.00 28.36
CA SER A 1106 13.86 -20.08 28.71
C SER A 1106 13.69 -20.64 30.14
N SER A 1107 12.46 -20.67 30.67
CA SER A 1107 12.13 -21.15 32.01
C SER A 1107 11.90 -22.67 32.05
N TYR A 1108 12.97 -23.44 31.84
CA TYR A 1108 13.19 -24.81 32.36
C TYR A 1108 14.65 -25.19 31.99
N LYS A 1109 15.65 -25.19 32.88
CA LYS A 1109 15.62 -25.54 34.32
C LYS A 1109 16.65 -24.74 35.14
N SER A 1110 16.28 -23.58 35.67
CA SER A 1110 16.90 -23.09 36.91
C SER A 1110 16.26 -23.81 38.11
N GLN A 1111 16.69 -25.04 38.37
CA GLN A 1111 16.62 -25.55 39.75
C GLN A 1111 17.40 -24.54 40.62
N PRO A 1112 16.83 -24.00 41.71
CA PRO A 1112 17.62 -23.23 42.66
C PRO A 1112 18.72 -24.16 43.17
N ALA A 1113 19.97 -23.85 42.82
CA ALA A 1113 21.10 -24.75 43.03
C ALA A 1113 21.13 -25.19 44.50
N THR A 1114 21.08 -26.50 44.72
CA THR A 1114 21.07 -27.03 46.09
C THR A 1114 22.33 -26.54 46.83
N PRO A 1115 22.31 -26.36 48.17
CA PRO A 1115 23.48 -25.87 48.90
C PRO A 1115 24.77 -26.64 48.60
N ASN A 1116 24.66 -27.94 48.28
CA ASN A 1116 25.78 -28.78 47.84
C ASN A 1116 26.33 -28.38 46.45
N GLN A 1117 25.48 -28.01 45.50
CA GLN A 1117 25.90 -27.54 44.17
C GLN A 1117 26.53 -26.15 44.24
N LEU A 1118 25.97 -25.24 45.04
CA LEU A 1118 26.61 -23.95 45.34
C LEU A 1118 27.97 -24.15 46.02
N ALA A 1119 28.06 -25.06 47.00
CA ALA A 1119 29.32 -25.35 47.66
C ALA A 1119 30.40 -25.85 46.71
N VAL A 1120 30.08 -26.77 45.79
CA VAL A 1120 31.00 -27.27 44.77
C VAL A 1120 31.39 -26.16 43.78
N ALA A 1121 30.45 -25.30 43.38
CA ALA A 1121 30.73 -24.14 42.53
C ALA A 1121 31.67 -23.11 43.21
N TYR A 1122 31.61 -22.99 44.54
CA TYR A 1122 32.57 -22.22 45.34
C TYR A 1122 33.86 -23.00 45.71
N GLY A 1123 34.08 -24.21 45.16
CA GLY A 1123 35.31 -24.98 45.33
C GLY A 1123 35.33 -26.03 46.45
N LEU A 1124 34.24 -26.23 47.19
CA LEU A 1124 34.15 -27.27 48.22
C LEU A 1124 34.25 -28.67 47.60
N SER A 1125 35.25 -29.45 48.02
CA SER A 1125 35.41 -30.85 47.65
C SER A 1125 35.94 -31.68 48.81
N ILE A 1126 35.47 -32.93 48.95
CA ILE A 1126 36.07 -33.92 49.83
C ILE A 1126 35.92 -35.36 49.28
N THR A 1127 37.03 -36.08 49.18
CA THR A 1127 37.07 -37.49 48.75
C THR A 1127 37.86 -38.34 49.74
N VAL A 1128 37.53 -39.63 49.87
CA VAL A 1128 38.20 -40.56 50.80
C VAL A 1128 38.80 -41.76 50.07
N LYS A 1129 40.07 -42.08 50.39
CA LYS A 1129 40.85 -43.19 49.78
C LYS A 1129 41.76 -43.87 50.82
N PRO A 1130 41.98 -45.20 50.75
CA PRO A 1130 41.23 -46.17 49.97
C PRO A 1130 39.80 -46.31 50.50
N ASN A 1131 38.89 -46.72 49.62
CA ASN A 1131 37.48 -46.95 49.95
C ASN A 1131 36.98 -48.16 49.14
N PRO A 1132 36.86 -49.37 49.73
CA PRO A 1132 36.93 -49.64 51.17
C PRO A 1132 38.32 -49.47 51.82
N ALA A 1133 38.31 -49.03 53.08
CA ALA A 1133 39.47 -48.95 53.97
C ALA A 1133 39.63 -50.22 54.84
N LYS A 1134 40.84 -50.48 55.33
CA LYS A 1134 41.15 -51.56 56.29
C LYS A 1134 41.76 -51.07 57.60
N GLU A 1135 42.86 -50.33 57.44
CA GLU A 1135 43.68 -49.82 58.55
C GLU A 1135 43.70 -48.29 58.61
N TRP A 1136 43.56 -47.61 57.49
CA TRP A 1136 43.54 -46.15 57.42
C TRP A 1136 42.64 -45.67 56.29
N ALA A 1137 42.21 -44.42 56.38
CA ALA A 1137 41.51 -43.68 55.34
C ALA A 1137 42.05 -42.25 55.29
N ALA A 1138 42.43 -41.78 54.11
CA ALA A 1138 42.85 -40.41 53.86
C ALA A 1138 41.72 -39.62 53.20
N PHE A 1139 41.42 -38.45 53.74
CA PHE A 1139 40.39 -37.53 53.27
C PHE A 1139 41.05 -36.33 52.61
N ASP A 1140 41.09 -36.33 51.27
CA ASP A 1140 41.54 -35.21 50.46
C ASP A 1140 40.43 -34.16 50.41
N TYR A 1141 40.71 -32.91 50.78
CA TYR A 1141 39.72 -31.83 50.84
C TYR A 1141 40.21 -30.50 50.25
N THR A 1142 39.26 -29.72 49.72
CA THR A 1142 39.42 -28.31 49.34
C THR A 1142 38.24 -27.52 49.91
N LEU A 1143 38.50 -26.34 50.46
CA LEU A 1143 37.51 -25.43 51.05
C LEU A 1143 37.26 -24.22 50.12
N PRO A 1144 36.15 -23.49 50.30
CA PRO A 1144 35.87 -22.31 49.50
C PRO A 1144 36.91 -21.20 49.64
N GLU A 1145 36.99 -20.35 48.62
CA GLU A 1145 37.90 -19.20 48.62
C GLU A 1145 37.65 -18.29 49.83
N GLY A 1146 38.74 -17.83 50.46
CA GLY A 1146 38.70 -17.05 51.69
C GLY A 1146 38.44 -17.83 52.99
N VAL A 1147 38.29 -19.17 52.96
CA VAL A 1147 38.00 -19.97 54.16
C VAL A 1147 39.15 -20.92 54.53
N GLU A 1148 39.78 -20.68 55.68
CA GLU A 1148 40.96 -21.42 56.16
C GLU A 1148 40.65 -22.56 57.16
N THR A 1149 39.40 -22.75 57.58
CA THR A 1149 39.05 -23.80 58.57
C THR A 1149 37.71 -24.46 58.27
N ALA A 1150 37.60 -25.75 58.60
CA ALA A 1150 36.38 -26.54 58.46
C ALA A 1150 36.32 -27.67 59.51
N SER A 1151 35.23 -28.43 59.53
CA SER A 1151 35.10 -29.61 60.39
C SER A 1151 34.64 -30.84 59.61
N LEU A 1152 35.33 -31.96 59.79
CA LEU A 1152 34.97 -33.27 59.25
C LEU A 1152 34.38 -34.12 60.37
N GLU A 1153 33.08 -34.38 60.32
CA GLU A 1153 32.36 -35.27 61.23
C GLU A 1153 32.18 -36.65 60.59
N ILE A 1154 32.27 -37.73 61.38
CA ILE A 1154 32.08 -39.10 60.93
C ILE A 1154 31.15 -39.86 61.87
N VAL A 1155 30.16 -40.55 61.30
CA VAL A 1155 29.14 -41.35 61.99
C VAL A 1155 29.08 -42.77 61.42
N ASP A 1156 28.64 -43.74 62.23
CA ASP A 1156 28.38 -45.11 61.77
C ASP A 1156 27.04 -45.22 60.99
N ALA A 1157 26.76 -46.41 60.44
CA ALA A 1157 25.52 -46.69 59.70
C ALA A 1157 24.21 -46.50 60.51
N ASN A 1158 24.28 -46.36 61.84
CA ASN A 1158 23.13 -46.08 62.72
C ASN A 1158 23.03 -44.58 63.07
N GLY A 1159 23.90 -43.74 62.51
CA GLY A 1159 24.01 -42.31 62.86
C GLY A 1159 24.71 -42.05 64.20
N LYS A 1160 25.37 -43.05 64.78
CA LYS A 1160 26.14 -42.85 66.02
C LYS A 1160 27.46 -42.17 65.69
N HIS A 1161 27.75 -41.08 66.40
CA HIS A 1161 29.03 -40.35 66.30
C HIS A 1161 30.24 -41.25 66.56
N VAL A 1162 31.27 -41.08 65.74
CA VAL A 1162 32.55 -41.81 65.79
C VAL A 1162 33.69 -40.84 66.10
N GLU A 1163 33.83 -39.78 65.30
CA GLU A 1163 34.92 -38.81 65.42
C GLU A 1163 34.53 -37.47 64.74
N THR A 1164 35.10 -36.35 65.22
CA THR A 1164 35.05 -35.05 64.52
C THR A 1164 36.43 -34.42 64.54
N ILE A 1165 36.93 -34.01 63.37
CA ILE A 1165 38.27 -33.46 63.18
C ILE A 1165 38.18 -32.03 62.65
N ALA A 1166 38.93 -31.10 63.25
CA ALA A 1166 39.07 -29.74 62.75
C ALA A 1166 40.14 -29.67 61.65
N LEU A 1167 39.73 -29.26 60.45
CA LEU A 1167 40.59 -29.09 59.28
C LEU A 1167 41.13 -27.65 59.20
N LYS A 1168 42.32 -27.49 58.60
CA LYS A 1168 43.05 -26.20 58.53
C LYS A 1168 43.78 -26.04 57.21
N GLY A 1169 43.71 -24.83 56.65
CA GLY A 1169 44.14 -24.53 55.29
C GLY A 1169 43.01 -24.74 54.28
N ASN A 1170 43.05 -24.02 53.17
CA ASN A 1170 42.04 -24.09 52.11
C ASN A 1170 42.14 -25.38 51.26
N ARG A 1171 43.22 -26.16 51.36
CA ARG A 1171 43.36 -27.48 50.74
C ARG A 1171 44.28 -28.37 51.59
N GLY A 1172 43.96 -29.65 51.71
CA GLY A 1172 44.80 -30.59 52.46
C GLY A 1172 44.35 -32.05 52.37
N GLN A 1173 45.05 -32.91 53.12
CA GLN A 1173 44.71 -34.31 53.30
C GLN A 1173 44.69 -34.63 54.81
N GLN A 1174 43.59 -35.20 55.31
CA GLN A 1174 43.47 -35.66 56.69
C GLN A 1174 43.50 -37.19 56.73
N LEU A 1175 44.53 -37.77 57.37
CA LEU A 1175 44.64 -39.21 57.58
C LEU A 1175 43.91 -39.62 58.89
N ILE A 1176 43.20 -40.75 58.85
CA ILE A 1176 42.49 -41.34 59.99
C ILE A 1176 42.86 -42.83 60.10
N ASP A 1177 43.11 -43.30 61.32
CA ASP A 1177 43.34 -44.71 61.64
C ASP A 1177 41.99 -45.44 61.84
N THR A 1178 41.65 -46.35 60.94
CA THR A 1178 40.39 -47.11 60.99
C THR A 1178 40.57 -48.49 61.62
N ARG A 1179 41.75 -48.85 62.16
CA ARG A 1179 42.02 -50.18 62.73
C ARG A 1179 41.08 -50.54 63.87
N THR A 1180 40.73 -49.58 64.72
CA THR A 1180 39.81 -49.72 65.86
C THR A 1180 38.32 -49.70 65.47
N TRP A 1181 38.00 -49.35 64.23
CA TRP A 1181 36.62 -49.24 63.74
C TRP A 1181 36.09 -50.63 63.34
N ILE A 1182 34.77 -50.83 63.46
CA ILE A 1182 34.10 -52.09 63.13
C ILE A 1182 33.93 -52.19 61.60
N ALA A 1183 33.95 -53.40 61.04
CA ALA A 1183 33.62 -53.59 59.63
C ALA A 1183 32.17 -53.15 59.35
N GLY A 1184 31.96 -52.23 58.42
CA GLY A 1184 30.67 -51.60 58.17
C GLY A 1184 30.75 -50.36 57.28
N GLN A 1185 29.61 -49.70 57.08
CA GLN A 1185 29.53 -48.42 56.38
C GLN A 1185 29.52 -47.26 57.39
N TYR A 1186 30.23 -46.21 57.03
CA TYR A 1186 30.34 -44.95 57.75
C TYR A 1186 29.94 -43.81 56.81
N ILE A 1187 29.34 -42.75 57.35
CA ILE A 1187 29.05 -41.51 56.64
C ILE A 1187 29.99 -40.45 57.18
N TYR A 1188 30.62 -39.70 56.28
CA TYR A 1188 31.45 -38.55 56.64
C TYR A 1188 30.83 -37.27 56.09
N THR A 1189 30.93 -36.17 56.82
CA THR A 1189 30.36 -34.87 56.46
C THR A 1189 31.36 -33.76 56.75
N LEU A 1190 31.73 -33.01 55.71
CA LEU A 1190 32.52 -31.78 55.79
C LEU A 1190 31.58 -30.58 55.94
N ASN A 1191 31.65 -29.89 57.08
CA ASN A 1191 30.89 -28.68 57.38
C ASN A 1191 31.81 -27.44 57.37
N VAL A 1192 31.46 -26.43 56.57
CA VAL A 1192 32.25 -25.18 56.43
C VAL A 1192 31.37 -24.00 56.01
N ALA A 1193 31.45 -22.87 56.73
CA ALA A 1193 30.79 -21.59 56.38
C ALA A 1193 29.26 -21.65 56.07
N GLY A 1194 28.54 -22.67 56.56
CA GLY A 1194 27.12 -22.91 56.27
C GLY A 1194 26.85 -23.91 55.14
N PHE A 1195 27.89 -24.34 54.42
CA PHE A 1195 27.86 -25.42 53.43
C PHE A 1195 28.18 -26.77 54.07
N THR A 1196 27.63 -27.84 53.51
CA THR A 1196 27.82 -29.23 53.98
C THR A 1196 28.03 -30.17 52.79
N GLN A 1197 29.12 -30.96 52.78
CA GLN A 1197 29.34 -32.00 51.78
C GLN A 1197 29.57 -33.36 52.45
N SER A 1198 28.72 -34.34 52.15
CA SER A 1198 28.77 -35.67 52.75
C SER A 1198 29.14 -36.75 51.75
N GLY A 1199 29.84 -37.79 52.23
CA GLY A 1199 30.18 -38.98 51.47
C GLY A 1199 30.13 -40.25 52.32
N LYS A 1200 30.50 -41.39 51.73
CA LYS A 1200 30.45 -42.71 52.36
C LYS A 1200 31.82 -43.36 52.40
N LEU A 1201 32.24 -43.85 53.56
CA LEU A 1201 33.42 -44.67 53.75
C LEU A 1201 32.97 -46.09 54.11
N VAL A 1202 33.50 -47.11 53.44
CA VAL A 1202 33.31 -48.51 53.83
C VAL A 1202 34.58 -48.98 54.54
N VAL A 1203 34.45 -49.52 55.75
CA VAL A 1203 35.55 -50.19 56.46
C VAL A 1203 35.34 -51.71 56.36
N VAL A 1204 36.36 -52.42 55.90
CA VAL A 1204 36.41 -53.89 55.87
C VAL A 1204 37.58 -54.37 56.73
N LYS A 1205 37.56 -55.64 57.14
CA LYS A 1205 38.65 -56.27 57.89
C LYS A 1205 39.08 -57.53 57.15
#